data_AF-A0A938ZX80-F1
#
_entry.id   AF-A0A938ZX80-F1
#
_cell.length_a   1.000
_cell.length_b   1.000
_cell.length_c   1.000
_cell.angle_alpha   90.00
_cell.angle_beta   90.00
_cell.angle_gamma   90.00
#
_symmetry.space_group_name_H-M   'P 1'
#
loop_
_entity.id
_entity.type
_entity.pdbx_description
1 polymer ?
#
loop_
_entity_poly.entity_id
_entity_poly.type
_entity_poly.pdbx_seq_one_letter_code
_entity_poly.pdbx_strand_id
1 'polypeptide(L)'
;MATPNFDAPIANPFGLRNIRTITSPLNAYANDPVFVDIDNDGDLDAFIGSDINNDSGSRTFFFENTGTASAPSFAAPVINPFGLGFSRGYNSPDFADIDGDGDFDAFIGDSDGNTLFFRNTGTAAAPTFVAATSPFGDVGAYSKPTFADIDGDGDLDAFIGEEYGNTRYFQNTGTRTAPSFAAPVTNPFGLSDVNPASFTFDNASPTFADVDGDGDLDAFVGAFNGNTFFFQNTGTRTAPSFAAAVINPFGLSDVGNNSNPTFADIDNDGDLDAFVGELLGDTRFFENTANDPSLSIAAGNNAAEPSTPGSFTLSLSKAAPAGGLTVAYTLSGTATNGTDYTTLPGTVTFAAGATTATVTVAPIADTLVEGNETVILTLADRSGYTLGATTTATITLADPNNQPPVAVNDTATTDEDTPVTINVLVNDTDPNSDPLSLSSFTNPTNGTVTRNDNGTPTNLTDDQLIYTPNANYNGSDSFTYTISDGNGGTATATVTLTVNSVNDAASISGTATGAVTEDLNVVIGNLNATGNLTVADVDTGENKFKTTVAAASGNLGSLSITEAGTWNYSVANSAVQSLGASVTKNETFTVQSFDGTASQNIVVTITGVNDAASISGTATGAVTEDATTPNLTTTGTLTVTDVDTGENKFKTTVTSASGNLGSLSITEAGAWNYSVANSAVQSLGAGATKTETFTVQSVDATASQNIVVTINGVNDTPVAGTDSLTATQFIPTTIAISTLLANDSDVDTGDVLRITGVSNAVGGTAVLLNNFTPANPADDFIVFVSTSSGTGSFKYTLSDDKGGTTLGSVNLLIGSSRFGGNGKDTLNGNDGPDLLDGGNGKDTLNGGKGNDTLIGGNGDDLLVGGEGGDLLTGGNDADTFRFALTDSLLSNFDRITNLQIGTDVIDGPHAVSAANLRKLGAAISLDAVGVGALLNNTNFVANGAATFTSGSRRFVALNDNIAGFQSSSDAVIEITGFSGNINNLAIA
;
A
#
# COMPACT_ATOMS: atom_id res chain seq x y z
N MET A 1 0.94 -52.28 -35.17
CA MET A 1 1.49 -52.54 -36.51
C MET A 1 2.72 -51.67 -36.68
N ALA A 2 3.59 -51.96 -37.67
CA ALA A 2 4.83 -51.19 -37.83
C ALA A 2 4.46 -49.71 -37.98
N THR A 3 5.06 -48.84 -37.18
CA THR A 3 4.96 -47.39 -37.42
C THR A 3 5.58 -47.16 -38.79
N PRO A 4 4.83 -46.63 -39.77
CA PRO A 4 5.33 -46.41 -41.13
C PRO A 4 6.59 -45.53 -41.08
N ASN A 5 7.62 -45.89 -41.84
CA ASN A 5 8.94 -45.25 -41.79
C ASN A 5 9.17 -44.49 -43.09
N PHE A 6 8.67 -43.25 -43.11
CA PHE A 6 8.81 -42.38 -44.26
C PHE A 6 10.15 -41.67 -44.28
N ASP A 7 10.80 -41.69 -45.44
CA ASP A 7 12.01 -40.92 -45.67
C ASP A 7 11.74 -39.40 -45.60
N ALA A 8 12.78 -38.61 -45.36
CA ALA A 8 12.69 -37.15 -45.45
C ALA A 8 12.17 -36.74 -46.84
N PRO A 9 11.35 -35.66 -46.96
CA PRO A 9 10.72 -35.29 -48.23
C PRO A 9 11.77 -35.12 -49.32
N ILE A 10 11.79 -36.05 -50.26
CA ILE A 10 12.56 -35.90 -51.47
C ILE A 10 11.68 -35.18 -52.49
N ALA A 11 12.32 -34.35 -53.29
CA ALA A 11 11.60 -33.75 -54.39
C ALA A 11 11.16 -34.89 -55.34
N ASN A 12 9.92 -34.84 -55.85
CA ASN A 12 9.25 -35.96 -56.54
C ASN A 12 10.19 -36.64 -57.57
N PRO A 13 10.52 -37.94 -57.40
CA PRO A 13 11.47 -38.65 -58.25
C PRO A 13 10.87 -38.99 -59.63
N PHE A 14 9.55 -38.96 -59.76
CA PHE A 14 8.80 -39.36 -60.96
C PHE A 14 8.49 -38.19 -61.92
N GLY A 15 9.06 -37.00 -61.67
CA GLY A 15 9.01 -35.86 -62.59
C GLY A 15 7.76 -34.98 -62.50
N LEU A 16 6.87 -35.21 -61.52
CA LEU A 16 5.68 -34.39 -61.26
C LEU A 16 6.04 -33.09 -60.51
N ARG A 17 6.77 -32.17 -61.15
CA ARG A 17 7.23 -30.90 -60.55
C ARG A 17 6.95 -29.69 -61.43
N ASN A 18 6.87 -28.50 -60.82
CA ASN A 18 6.79 -27.21 -61.49
C ASN A 18 5.71 -27.13 -62.59
N ILE A 19 4.52 -27.69 -62.33
CA ILE A 19 3.40 -27.71 -63.28
C ILE A 19 3.01 -26.28 -63.71
N ARG A 20 3.25 -25.29 -62.82
CA ARG A 20 3.20 -23.85 -63.10
C ARG A 20 3.84 -23.43 -64.43
N THR A 21 4.96 -24.05 -64.83
CA THR A 21 5.74 -23.64 -66.02
C THR A 21 5.17 -24.17 -67.33
N ILE A 22 4.28 -25.16 -67.27
CA ILE A 22 3.67 -25.85 -68.41
C ILE A 22 2.51 -25.01 -68.98
N THR A 23 1.95 -24.11 -68.17
CA THR A 23 0.68 -23.42 -68.43
C THR A 23 0.83 -21.91 -68.51
N SER A 24 1.69 -21.38 -69.40
CA SER A 24 1.82 -19.91 -69.65
C SER A 24 2.38 -19.11 -68.45
N PRO A 25 3.12 -17.99 -68.65
CA PRO A 25 3.75 -17.22 -67.57
C PRO A 25 2.76 -16.46 -66.64
N LEU A 26 1.47 -16.78 -66.64
CA LEU A 26 0.45 -16.12 -65.84
C LEU A 26 -0.12 -17.11 -64.80
N ASN A 27 0.46 -17.06 -63.59
CA ASN A 27 -0.13 -17.43 -62.29
C ASN A 27 -1.11 -18.63 -62.28
N ALA A 28 -0.70 -19.76 -62.84
CA ALA A 28 -1.38 -21.04 -62.62
C ALA A 28 -0.76 -21.72 -61.38
N TYR A 29 -1.62 -22.11 -60.45
CA TYR A 29 -1.32 -22.86 -59.23
C TYR A 29 -1.88 -24.28 -59.44
N ALA A 30 -1.22 -25.34 -58.99
CA ALA A 30 -1.72 -26.71 -59.21
C ALA A 30 -1.55 -27.48 -57.92
N ASN A 31 -2.63 -28.03 -57.37
CA ASN A 31 -2.63 -28.37 -55.96
C ASN A 31 -3.23 -29.76 -55.66
N ASP A 32 -4.08 -30.34 -56.51
CA ASP A 32 -4.79 -31.60 -56.18
C ASP A 32 -4.37 -32.77 -57.09
N PRO A 33 -3.37 -33.59 -56.69
CA PRO A 33 -3.02 -34.81 -57.41
C PRO A 33 -3.94 -35.98 -57.05
N VAL A 34 -4.31 -36.78 -58.05
CA VAL A 34 -5.02 -38.06 -57.92
C VAL A 34 -4.33 -39.11 -58.76
N PHE A 35 -4.14 -40.29 -58.19
CA PHE A 35 -3.56 -41.44 -58.89
C PHE A 35 -4.64 -42.51 -59.08
N VAL A 36 -4.82 -42.97 -60.31
CA VAL A 36 -5.85 -43.94 -60.67
C VAL A 36 -5.43 -44.70 -61.92
N ASP A 37 -5.66 -46.01 -61.93
CA ASP A 37 -5.53 -46.84 -63.13
C ASP A 37 -6.77 -46.61 -64.02
N ILE A 38 -6.75 -45.53 -64.80
CA ILE A 38 -7.93 -45.02 -65.52
C ILE A 38 -8.28 -45.83 -66.76
N ASP A 39 -7.31 -46.56 -67.32
CA ASP A 39 -7.46 -47.43 -68.48
C ASP A 39 -7.21 -48.93 -68.18
N ASN A 40 -7.15 -49.28 -66.89
CA ASN A 40 -7.12 -50.62 -66.35
C ASN A 40 -6.01 -51.49 -66.98
N ASP A 41 -4.83 -50.90 -67.17
CA ASP A 41 -3.65 -51.55 -67.74
C ASP A 41 -2.70 -52.13 -66.67
N GLY A 42 -2.97 -51.82 -65.40
CA GLY A 42 -2.31 -52.35 -64.22
C GLY A 42 -1.22 -51.44 -63.64
N ASP A 43 -1.05 -50.21 -64.14
CA ASP A 43 -0.29 -49.17 -63.45
C ASP A 43 -1.13 -47.90 -63.18
N LEU A 44 -0.65 -47.06 -62.25
CA LEU A 44 -1.40 -45.87 -61.83
C LEU A 44 -0.99 -44.66 -62.67
N ASP A 45 -1.97 -44.03 -63.33
CA ASP A 45 -1.83 -42.73 -63.98
C ASP A 45 -2.04 -41.57 -63.01
N ALA A 46 -1.51 -40.37 -63.33
CA ALA A 46 -1.69 -39.19 -62.49
C ALA A 46 -2.55 -38.11 -63.17
N PHE A 47 -3.53 -37.59 -62.42
CA PHE A 47 -4.33 -36.43 -62.77
C PHE A 47 -4.07 -35.30 -61.79
N ILE A 48 -3.82 -34.09 -62.30
CA ILE A 48 -3.53 -32.92 -61.43
C ILE A 48 -4.40 -31.73 -61.82
N GLY A 49 -5.15 -31.22 -60.85
CA GLY A 49 -5.98 -30.03 -60.97
C GLY A 49 -5.21 -28.71 -60.94
N SER A 50 -5.67 -27.69 -61.69
CA SER A 50 -5.07 -26.34 -61.69
C SER A 50 -6.04 -25.23 -61.27
N ASP A 51 -5.52 -24.23 -60.57
CA ASP A 51 -6.07 -22.91 -60.31
C ASP A 51 -5.48 -21.86 -61.26
N ILE A 52 -6.34 -21.17 -62.01
CA ILE A 52 -5.99 -19.91 -62.67
C ILE A 52 -6.87 -18.80 -62.08
N ASN A 53 -6.25 -17.89 -61.34
CA ASN A 53 -6.92 -16.72 -60.78
C ASN A 53 -7.46 -15.82 -61.91
N ASN A 54 -8.80 -15.76 -62.03
CA ASN A 54 -9.58 -14.68 -62.65
C ASN A 54 -9.80 -14.67 -64.19
N ASP A 55 -9.68 -15.79 -64.89
CA ASP A 55 -10.22 -15.93 -66.27
C ASP A 55 -10.53 -17.41 -66.60
N SER A 56 -11.51 -17.67 -67.47
CA SER A 56 -12.20 -18.95 -67.76
C SER A 56 -11.35 -20.12 -68.31
N GLY A 57 -10.31 -20.57 -67.60
CA GLY A 57 -9.31 -21.49 -68.16
C GLY A 57 -8.63 -22.47 -67.20
N SER A 58 -9.18 -22.75 -66.01
CA SER A 58 -8.68 -23.84 -65.14
C SER A 58 -8.87 -25.19 -65.83
N ARG A 59 -7.88 -26.09 -65.70
CA ARG A 59 -7.79 -27.37 -66.41
C ARG A 59 -7.32 -28.49 -65.48
N THR A 60 -7.63 -29.73 -65.88
CA THR A 60 -7.00 -30.94 -65.34
C THR A 60 -5.88 -31.37 -66.28
N PHE A 61 -4.71 -31.72 -65.73
CA PHE A 61 -3.56 -32.28 -66.46
C PHE A 61 -3.53 -33.79 -66.30
N PHE A 62 -3.14 -34.49 -67.37
CA PHE A 62 -3.00 -35.94 -67.38
C PHE A 62 -1.54 -36.33 -67.62
N PHE A 63 -1.05 -37.26 -66.81
CA PHE A 63 0.28 -37.84 -66.89
C PHE A 63 0.13 -39.36 -67.02
N GLU A 64 0.39 -39.86 -68.22
CA GLU A 64 0.41 -41.30 -68.51
C GLU A 64 1.64 -41.92 -67.85
N ASN A 65 1.43 -43.00 -67.09
CA ASN A 65 2.52 -43.83 -66.61
C ASN A 65 3.03 -44.69 -67.78
N THR A 66 4.32 -44.59 -68.04
CA THR A 66 5.00 -45.33 -69.12
C THR A 66 5.98 -46.36 -68.57
N GLY A 67 6.00 -46.52 -67.25
CA GLY A 67 6.89 -47.40 -66.51
C GLY A 67 6.29 -48.79 -66.34
N THR A 68 6.51 -49.37 -65.17
CA THR A 68 5.80 -50.56 -64.72
C THR A 68 5.26 -50.30 -63.33
N ALA A 69 4.29 -51.09 -62.87
CA ALA A 69 3.75 -51.02 -61.52
C ALA A 69 4.82 -51.02 -60.39
N SER A 70 6.02 -51.59 -60.61
CA SER A 70 7.12 -51.60 -59.62
C SER A 70 8.28 -50.66 -59.91
N ALA A 71 8.12 -49.81 -60.92
CA ALA A 71 9.08 -48.79 -61.32
C ALA A 71 8.34 -47.71 -62.14
N PRO A 72 7.47 -46.92 -61.51
CA PRO A 72 6.62 -45.94 -62.20
C PRO A 72 7.45 -44.84 -62.87
N SER A 73 6.98 -44.37 -64.04
CA SER A 73 7.66 -43.33 -64.82
C SER A 73 6.66 -42.54 -65.66
N PHE A 74 6.38 -41.30 -65.29
CA PHE A 74 5.38 -40.48 -65.97
C PHE A 74 5.91 -39.76 -67.21
N ALA A 75 5.11 -39.77 -68.28
CA ALA A 75 5.34 -38.94 -69.45
C ALA A 75 5.12 -37.45 -69.15
N ALA A 76 5.60 -36.58 -70.04
CA ALA A 76 5.33 -35.14 -69.95
C ALA A 76 3.81 -34.89 -70.06
N PRO A 77 3.25 -33.95 -69.28
CA PRO A 77 1.80 -33.81 -69.19
C PRO A 77 1.18 -33.33 -70.50
N VAL A 78 -0.01 -33.83 -70.76
CA VAL A 78 -0.86 -33.39 -71.85
C VAL A 78 -2.13 -32.73 -71.30
N ILE A 79 -2.75 -31.87 -72.11
CA ILE A 79 -4.11 -31.40 -71.81
C ILE A 79 -5.01 -32.64 -71.77
N ASN A 80 -5.81 -32.77 -70.71
CA ASN A 80 -6.62 -33.96 -70.45
C ASN A 80 -7.36 -34.45 -71.73
N PRO A 81 -7.03 -35.66 -72.22
CA PRO A 81 -7.55 -36.18 -73.49
C PRO A 81 -9.04 -36.54 -73.43
N PHE A 82 -9.60 -36.64 -72.22
CA PHE A 82 -10.98 -37.02 -71.93
C PHE A 82 -11.95 -35.84 -71.91
N GLY A 83 -11.45 -34.60 -72.06
CA GLY A 83 -12.31 -33.42 -72.15
C GLY A 83 -12.99 -33.01 -70.85
N LEU A 84 -12.44 -33.44 -69.70
CA LEU A 84 -12.95 -33.09 -68.37
C LEU A 84 -12.77 -31.58 -68.10
N GLY A 85 -13.92 -30.89 -68.01
CA GLY A 85 -14.18 -29.59 -67.37
C GLY A 85 -13.21 -28.41 -67.54
N PHE A 86 -13.61 -27.43 -68.34
CA PHE A 86 -13.19 -26.02 -68.24
C PHE A 86 -14.11 -25.30 -67.26
N SER A 87 -13.66 -25.01 -66.03
CA SER A 87 -14.46 -24.32 -65.02
C SER A 87 -14.04 -22.84 -64.85
N ARG A 88 -14.86 -22.07 -64.12
CA ARG A 88 -14.51 -20.73 -63.64
C ARG A 88 -13.61 -20.86 -62.41
N GLY A 89 -12.32 -21.10 -62.61
CA GLY A 89 -11.31 -21.05 -61.53
C GLY A 89 -11.35 -22.29 -60.62
N TYR A 90 -10.17 -22.85 -60.31
CA TYR A 90 -9.91 -24.06 -59.51
C TYR A 90 -10.57 -25.32 -60.09
N ASN A 91 -9.77 -26.36 -60.32
CA ASN A 91 -10.26 -27.70 -60.68
C ASN A 91 -9.68 -28.70 -59.68
N SER A 92 -10.54 -29.40 -58.96
CA SER A 92 -10.15 -30.48 -58.03
C SER A 92 -10.73 -31.80 -58.56
N PRO A 93 -9.97 -32.58 -59.34
CA PRO A 93 -10.47 -33.83 -59.89
C PRO A 93 -10.53 -34.92 -58.81
N ASP A 94 -11.50 -35.81 -58.92
CA ASP A 94 -11.53 -37.12 -58.25
C ASP A 94 -12.25 -38.14 -59.13
N PHE A 95 -11.92 -39.42 -58.97
CA PHE A 95 -12.44 -40.52 -59.78
C PHE A 95 -13.00 -41.64 -58.90
N ALA A 96 -14.24 -42.04 -59.16
CA ALA A 96 -14.93 -43.04 -58.37
C ALA A 96 -15.92 -43.85 -59.21
N ASP A 97 -15.96 -45.17 -59.04
CA ASP A 97 -17.00 -46.04 -59.61
C ASP A 97 -18.29 -45.89 -58.79
N ILE A 98 -18.98 -44.76 -58.98
CA ILE A 98 -20.10 -44.34 -58.13
C ILE A 98 -21.37 -45.16 -58.40
N ASP A 99 -21.53 -45.73 -59.59
CA ASP A 99 -22.67 -46.59 -59.95
C ASP A 99 -22.29 -48.08 -60.12
N GLY A 100 -21.09 -48.46 -59.65
CA GLY A 100 -20.68 -49.83 -59.39
C GLY A 100 -20.63 -50.71 -60.63
N ASP A 101 -20.45 -50.12 -61.81
CA ASP A 101 -20.43 -50.81 -63.10
C ASP A 101 -19.02 -51.27 -63.52
N GLY A 102 -18.02 -50.90 -62.72
CA GLY A 102 -16.63 -51.33 -62.84
C GLY A 102 -15.77 -50.39 -63.68
N ASP A 103 -16.26 -49.21 -64.06
CA ASP A 103 -15.43 -48.14 -64.59
C ASP A 103 -15.52 -46.86 -63.75
N PHE A 104 -14.49 -46.02 -63.82
CA PHE A 104 -14.42 -44.82 -62.98
C PHE A 104 -15.18 -43.66 -63.61
N ASP A 105 -16.10 -43.06 -62.85
CA ASP A 105 -16.70 -41.77 -63.16
C ASP A 105 -15.81 -40.62 -62.67
N ALA A 106 -15.94 -39.43 -63.27
CA ALA A 106 -15.13 -38.27 -62.93
C ALA A 106 -15.95 -37.15 -62.26
N PHE A 107 -15.41 -36.61 -61.17
CA PHE A 107 -15.96 -35.50 -60.41
C PHE A 107 -14.94 -34.36 -60.36
N ILE A 108 -15.34 -33.15 -60.76
CA ILE A 108 -14.45 -31.99 -60.77
C ILE A 108 -15.06 -30.89 -59.90
N GLY A 109 -14.45 -30.61 -58.76
CA GLY A 109 -14.79 -29.46 -57.93
C GLY A 109 -14.29 -28.14 -58.52
N ASP A 110 -15.00 -27.03 -58.28
CA ASP A 110 -14.65 -25.69 -58.75
C ASP A 110 -14.70 -24.59 -57.66
N SER A 111 -14.18 -23.40 -57.98
CA SER A 111 -14.14 -22.27 -57.03
C SER A 111 -15.50 -21.68 -56.68
N ASP A 112 -16.50 -21.85 -57.55
CA ASP A 112 -17.88 -21.39 -57.31
C ASP A 112 -18.66 -22.34 -56.39
N GLY A 113 -18.06 -23.49 -56.03
CA GLY A 113 -18.66 -24.50 -55.16
C GLY A 113 -19.55 -25.50 -55.87
N ASN A 114 -19.39 -25.67 -57.18
CA ASN A 114 -20.03 -26.75 -57.92
C ASN A 114 -19.15 -27.99 -57.90
N THR A 115 -19.78 -29.17 -57.93
CA THR A 115 -19.08 -30.42 -58.27
C THR A 115 -19.57 -30.89 -59.63
N LEU A 116 -18.80 -30.64 -60.69
CA LEU A 116 -19.13 -31.10 -62.04
C LEU A 116 -19.02 -32.63 -62.10
N PHE A 117 -20.06 -33.29 -62.60
CA PHE A 117 -20.11 -34.74 -62.70
C PHE A 117 -20.05 -35.17 -64.17
N PHE A 118 -19.16 -36.10 -64.48
CA PHE A 118 -19.05 -36.73 -65.78
C PHE A 118 -19.15 -38.24 -65.62
N ARG A 119 -20.22 -38.81 -66.19
CA ARG A 119 -20.38 -40.26 -66.24
C ARG A 119 -19.50 -40.84 -67.33
N ASN A 120 -18.75 -41.88 -67.03
CA ASN A 120 -18.08 -42.71 -68.00
C ASN A 120 -19.13 -43.58 -68.71
N THR A 121 -19.15 -43.45 -70.02
CA THR A 121 -20.06 -44.18 -70.92
C THR A 121 -19.28 -45.10 -71.86
N GLY A 122 -17.96 -45.19 -71.64
CA GLY A 122 -17.03 -46.01 -72.38
C GLY A 122 -16.91 -47.40 -71.77
N THR A 123 -15.68 -47.88 -71.67
CA THR A 123 -15.33 -49.10 -70.94
C THR A 123 -14.18 -48.79 -70.00
N ALA A 124 -13.97 -49.60 -68.95
CA ALA A 124 -12.81 -49.46 -68.05
C ALA A 124 -11.47 -49.29 -68.81
N ALA A 125 -11.25 -50.03 -69.90
CA ALA A 125 -10.00 -49.93 -70.68
C ALA A 125 -9.97 -48.83 -71.76
N ALA A 126 -11.04 -48.05 -71.89
CA ALA A 126 -11.18 -46.99 -72.88
C ALA A 126 -12.26 -45.99 -72.42
N PRO A 127 -11.96 -45.20 -71.38
CA PRO A 127 -12.95 -44.36 -70.72
C PRO A 127 -13.44 -43.24 -71.65
N THR A 128 -14.74 -42.93 -71.60
CA THR A 128 -15.38 -41.88 -72.39
C THR A 128 -16.40 -41.12 -71.53
N PHE A 129 -16.09 -39.87 -71.21
CA PHE A 129 -16.85 -39.09 -70.23
C PHE A 129 -17.91 -38.19 -70.86
N VAL A 130 -19.11 -38.19 -70.27
CA VAL A 130 -20.24 -37.34 -70.66
C VAL A 130 -20.75 -36.57 -69.45
N ALA A 131 -20.90 -35.26 -69.58
CA ALA A 131 -21.42 -34.42 -68.51
C ALA A 131 -22.83 -34.87 -68.07
N ALA A 132 -23.01 -35.02 -66.77
CA ALA A 132 -24.24 -35.42 -66.11
C ALA A 132 -24.63 -34.41 -65.02
N THR A 133 -25.85 -34.53 -64.50
CA THR A 133 -26.31 -33.65 -63.41
C THR A 133 -25.64 -34.04 -62.11
N SER A 134 -24.93 -33.10 -61.50
CA SER A 134 -24.33 -33.30 -60.17
C SER A 134 -25.40 -33.60 -59.11
N PRO A 135 -25.21 -34.62 -58.27
CA PRO A 135 -26.13 -34.93 -57.18
C PRO A 135 -25.96 -34.02 -55.95
N PHE A 136 -24.88 -33.22 -55.86
CA PHE A 136 -24.49 -32.52 -54.62
C PHE A 136 -24.95 -31.06 -54.50
N GLY A 137 -25.37 -30.43 -55.60
CA GLY A 137 -25.74 -29.00 -55.60
C GLY A 137 -24.55 -28.06 -55.34
N ASP A 138 -24.81 -26.88 -54.78
CA ASP A 138 -23.79 -25.93 -54.32
C ASP A 138 -23.31 -26.32 -52.92
N VAL A 139 -22.02 -26.63 -52.82
CA VAL A 139 -21.38 -27.20 -51.63
C VAL A 139 -20.44 -26.22 -50.93
N GLY A 140 -20.40 -24.95 -51.35
CA GLY A 140 -19.49 -23.93 -50.85
C GLY A 140 -18.24 -23.80 -51.71
N ALA A 141 -17.66 -22.59 -51.71
CA ALA A 141 -16.56 -22.22 -52.60
C ALA A 141 -15.35 -23.15 -52.47
N TYR A 142 -14.64 -23.35 -53.58
CA TYR A 142 -13.45 -24.21 -53.70
C TYR A 142 -13.75 -25.66 -53.30
N SER A 143 -14.70 -26.28 -54.00
CA SER A 143 -15.12 -27.64 -53.70
C SER A 143 -14.02 -28.66 -54.01
N LYS A 144 -13.82 -29.61 -53.10
CA LYS A 144 -12.87 -30.72 -53.23
C LYS A 144 -13.57 -32.05 -52.93
N PRO A 145 -14.09 -32.76 -53.95
CA PRO A 145 -14.81 -34.01 -53.75
C PRO A 145 -13.87 -35.17 -53.42
N THR A 146 -14.35 -36.08 -52.59
CA THR A 146 -13.70 -37.36 -52.26
C THR A 146 -14.78 -38.39 -51.97
N PHE A 147 -14.59 -39.63 -52.43
CA PHE A 147 -15.53 -40.73 -52.23
C PHE A 147 -14.91 -41.86 -51.41
N ALA A 148 -15.67 -42.39 -50.45
CA ALA A 148 -15.24 -43.50 -49.62
C ALA A 148 -16.44 -44.30 -49.09
N ASP A 149 -16.31 -45.62 -48.99
CA ASP A 149 -17.25 -46.49 -48.26
C ASP A 149 -16.93 -46.41 -46.75
N ILE A 150 -17.34 -45.30 -46.11
CA ILE A 150 -16.89 -44.97 -44.75
C ILE A 150 -17.60 -45.80 -43.68
N ASP A 151 -18.83 -46.25 -43.95
CA ASP A 151 -19.65 -47.05 -43.04
C ASP A 151 -19.71 -48.55 -43.45
N GLY A 152 -18.92 -48.94 -44.43
CA GLY A 152 -18.66 -50.33 -44.80
C GLY A 152 -19.89 -51.07 -45.32
N ASP A 153 -20.91 -50.34 -45.77
CA ASP A 153 -22.15 -50.91 -46.32
C ASP A 153 -22.01 -51.33 -47.80
N GLY A 154 -20.90 -50.94 -48.42
CA GLY A 154 -20.47 -51.33 -49.74
C GLY A 154 -20.85 -50.34 -50.83
N ASP A 155 -21.49 -49.22 -50.53
CA ASP A 155 -21.64 -48.09 -51.45
C ASP A 155 -20.76 -46.89 -51.06
N LEU A 156 -20.54 -45.97 -52.01
CA LEU A 156 -19.62 -44.85 -51.80
C LEU A 156 -20.38 -43.62 -51.28
N ASP A 157 -19.97 -43.14 -50.11
CA ASP A 157 -20.36 -41.84 -49.57
C ASP A 157 -19.49 -40.72 -50.15
N ALA A 158 -20.01 -39.49 -50.14
CA ALA A 158 -19.28 -38.33 -50.63
C ALA A 158 -18.91 -37.37 -49.50
N PHE A 159 -17.65 -36.95 -49.51
CA PHE A 159 -17.06 -35.94 -48.64
C PHE A 159 -16.57 -34.78 -49.50
N ILE A 160 -17.07 -33.58 -49.26
CA ILE A 160 -16.69 -32.41 -50.07
C ILE A 160 -16.11 -31.32 -49.17
N GLY A 161 -14.82 -31.05 -49.33
CA GLY A 161 -14.11 -29.96 -48.66
C GLY A 161 -14.42 -28.58 -49.28
N GLU A 162 -14.34 -27.51 -48.47
CA GLU A 162 -14.59 -26.12 -48.89
C GLU A 162 -13.65 -25.09 -48.21
N GLU A 163 -13.71 -23.82 -48.65
CA GLU A 163 -12.80 -22.68 -48.31
C GLU A 163 -12.78 -22.23 -46.83
N TYR A 164 -13.77 -22.59 -46.03
CA TYR A 164 -13.86 -22.28 -44.60
C TYR A 164 -13.53 -23.47 -43.69
N GLY A 165 -12.91 -24.50 -44.24
CA GLY A 165 -12.31 -25.59 -43.46
C GLY A 165 -13.32 -26.65 -43.04
N ASN A 166 -14.52 -26.63 -43.60
CA ASN A 166 -15.53 -27.68 -43.39
C ASN A 166 -15.41 -28.78 -44.42
N THR A 167 -15.73 -30.01 -44.01
CA THR A 167 -15.98 -31.13 -44.91
C THR A 167 -17.46 -31.49 -44.87
N ARG A 168 -18.19 -31.27 -45.96
CA ARG A 168 -19.61 -31.64 -46.07
C ARG A 168 -19.77 -33.12 -46.36
N TYR A 169 -20.61 -33.78 -45.58
CA TYR A 169 -20.90 -35.20 -45.72
C TYR A 169 -22.24 -35.42 -46.42
N PHE A 170 -22.22 -36.25 -47.46
CA PHE A 170 -23.38 -36.72 -48.19
C PHE A 170 -23.43 -38.23 -48.09
N GLN A 171 -24.32 -38.71 -47.22
CA GLN A 171 -24.58 -40.14 -47.13
C GLN A 171 -25.28 -40.61 -48.41
N ASN A 172 -24.75 -41.66 -49.03
CA ASN A 172 -25.45 -42.42 -50.02
C ASN A 172 -26.49 -43.30 -49.32
N THR A 173 -27.76 -43.03 -49.62
CA THR A 173 -28.91 -43.76 -49.08
C THR A 173 -29.48 -44.74 -50.10
N GLY A 174 -28.81 -44.85 -51.24
CA GLY A 174 -29.19 -45.67 -52.37
C GLY A 174 -28.63 -47.07 -52.25
N THR A 175 -28.07 -47.54 -53.35
CA THR A 175 -27.29 -48.78 -53.40
C THR A 175 -26.07 -48.50 -54.28
N ARG A 176 -25.05 -49.34 -54.18
CA ARG A 176 -23.85 -49.26 -55.03
C ARG A 176 -24.13 -49.07 -56.52
N THR A 177 -25.18 -49.69 -57.05
CA THR A 177 -25.52 -49.61 -58.49
C THR A 177 -26.60 -48.58 -58.84
N ALA A 178 -27.06 -47.81 -57.85
CA ALA A 178 -28.07 -46.77 -58.00
C ALA A 178 -27.88 -45.74 -56.87
N PRO A 179 -26.80 -44.94 -56.93
CA PRO A 179 -26.45 -44.01 -55.86
C PRO A 179 -27.53 -42.94 -55.69
N SER A 180 -27.83 -42.61 -54.43
CA SER A 180 -28.82 -41.60 -54.06
C SER A 180 -28.38 -40.86 -52.80
N PHE A 181 -27.87 -39.65 -52.98
CA PHE A 181 -27.33 -38.86 -51.87
C PHE A 181 -28.41 -38.11 -51.09
N ALA A 182 -28.33 -38.19 -49.76
CA ALA A 182 -29.13 -37.35 -48.87
C ALA A 182 -28.69 -35.88 -48.94
N ALA A 183 -29.55 -34.97 -48.46
CA ALA A 183 -29.15 -33.57 -48.28
C ALA A 183 -27.95 -33.49 -47.30
N PRO A 184 -27.00 -32.56 -47.51
CA PRO A 184 -25.80 -32.50 -46.70
C PRO A 184 -26.16 -32.24 -45.24
N VAL A 185 -25.52 -32.98 -44.34
CA VAL A 185 -25.56 -32.74 -42.90
C VAL A 185 -24.24 -32.15 -42.43
N THR A 186 -24.26 -31.44 -41.31
CA THR A 186 -23.01 -31.11 -40.60
C THR A 186 -22.29 -32.42 -40.31
N ASN A 187 -21.00 -32.49 -40.65
CA ASN A 187 -20.22 -33.72 -40.65
C ASN A 187 -20.39 -34.49 -39.32
N PRO A 188 -21.04 -35.67 -39.33
CA PRO A 188 -21.37 -36.40 -38.11
C PRO A 188 -20.12 -36.98 -37.42
N PHE A 189 -18.99 -37.00 -38.12
CA PHE A 189 -17.71 -37.52 -37.66
C PHE A 189 -16.81 -36.45 -37.04
N GLY A 190 -17.26 -35.20 -36.95
CA GLY A 190 -16.48 -34.12 -36.31
C GLY A 190 -15.32 -33.60 -37.15
N LEU A 191 -15.28 -33.94 -38.45
CA LEU A 191 -14.33 -33.40 -39.44
C LEU A 191 -14.76 -31.98 -39.91
N SER A 192 -15.03 -31.10 -38.95
CA SER A 192 -15.43 -29.70 -39.17
C SER A 192 -14.41 -28.76 -38.54
N ASP A 193 -14.19 -27.59 -39.15
CA ASP A 193 -13.25 -26.56 -38.68
C ASP A 193 -11.80 -27.08 -38.49
N VAL A 194 -11.14 -27.53 -39.56
CA VAL A 194 -9.72 -27.95 -39.48
C VAL A 194 -8.74 -26.82 -39.10
N ASN A 195 -9.23 -25.59 -38.90
CA ASN A 195 -8.51 -24.51 -38.23
C ASN A 195 -9.48 -23.41 -37.71
N PRO A 196 -10.05 -23.52 -36.49
CA PRO A 196 -11.02 -22.54 -36.00
C PRO A 196 -10.39 -21.19 -35.59
N ALA A 197 -9.06 -21.08 -35.64
CA ALA A 197 -8.32 -19.93 -35.11
C ALA A 197 -8.02 -18.83 -36.16
N SER A 198 -8.35 -19.06 -37.43
CA SER A 198 -8.08 -18.15 -38.54
C SER A 198 -9.39 -17.83 -39.28
N PHE A 199 -9.73 -16.54 -39.37
CA PHE A 199 -10.89 -16.07 -40.15
C PHE A 199 -10.52 -15.78 -41.62
N THR A 200 -9.47 -16.43 -42.13
CA THR A 200 -8.87 -16.13 -43.44
C THR A 200 -8.51 -17.41 -44.18
N PHE A 201 -9.24 -17.70 -45.27
CA PHE A 201 -8.91 -18.68 -46.33
C PHE A 201 -8.34 -20.01 -45.82
N ASP A 202 -9.15 -20.86 -45.19
CA ASP A 202 -8.72 -22.17 -44.68
C ASP A 202 -9.40 -23.28 -45.51
N ASN A 203 -8.79 -23.72 -46.61
CA ASN A 203 -9.36 -24.78 -47.45
C ASN A 203 -9.25 -26.16 -46.78
N ALA A 204 -10.33 -26.96 -46.79
CA ALA A 204 -10.29 -28.37 -46.40
C ALA A 204 -10.16 -29.30 -47.62
N SER A 205 -9.25 -30.27 -47.54
CA SER A 205 -9.00 -31.24 -48.61
C SER A 205 -8.95 -32.64 -48.00
N PRO A 206 -10.12 -33.31 -47.84
CA PRO A 206 -10.21 -34.62 -47.21
C PRO A 206 -9.64 -35.72 -48.12
N THR A 207 -9.05 -36.76 -47.53
CA THR A 207 -8.74 -38.04 -48.16
C THR A 207 -8.84 -39.13 -47.11
N PHE A 208 -9.15 -40.37 -47.53
CA PHE A 208 -9.33 -41.50 -46.64
C PHE A 208 -8.48 -42.68 -47.08
N ALA A 209 -7.79 -43.31 -46.14
CA ALA A 209 -6.94 -44.47 -46.39
C ALA A 209 -6.80 -45.33 -45.13
N ASP A 210 -6.76 -46.66 -45.28
CA ASP A 210 -6.40 -47.59 -44.21
C ASP A 210 -4.88 -47.61 -44.08
N VAL A 211 -4.36 -46.74 -43.23
CA VAL A 211 -2.91 -46.48 -43.15
C VAL A 211 -2.23 -47.27 -42.04
N ASP A 212 -2.97 -47.76 -41.04
CA ASP A 212 -2.42 -48.62 -40.00
C ASP A 212 -2.67 -50.12 -40.27
N GLY A 213 -3.44 -50.45 -41.31
CA GLY A 213 -3.68 -51.80 -41.82
C GLY A 213 -4.68 -52.59 -40.98
N ASP A 214 -5.51 -51.91 -40.17
CA ASP A 214 -6.50 -52.56 -39.30
C ASP A 214 -7.82 -52.87 -40.02
N GLY A 215 -7.98 -52.40 -41.25
CA GLY A 215 -9.10 -52.67 -42.14
C GLY A 215 -10.22 -51.64 -42.08
N ASP A 216 -10.07 -50.54 -41.34
CA ASP A 216 -10.95 -49.39 -41.42
C ASP A 216 -10.25 -48.13 -41.97
N LEU A 217 -11.04 -47.16 -42.46
CA LEU A 217 -10.50 -45.98 -43.15
C LEU A 217 -10.22 -44.86 -42.16
N ASP A 218 -8.97 -44.41 -42.09
CA ASP A 218 -8.57 -43.18 -41.41
C ASP A 218 -8.78 -41.96 -42.31
N ALA A 219 -8.84 -40.76 -41.70
CA ALA A 219 -9.07 -39.52 -42.43
C ALA A 219 -7.87 -38.56 -42.31
N PHE A 220 -7.49 -37.99 -43.46
CA PHE A 220 -6.50 -36.94 -43.55
C PHE A 220 -7.14 -35.72 -44.19
N VAL A 221 -6.95 -34.56 -43.58
CA VAL A 221 -7.49 -33.31 -44.12
C VAL A 221 -6.36 -32.31 -44.29
N GLY A 222 -6.05 -32.01 -45.55
CA GLY A 222 -5.11 -30.97 -45.90
C GLY A 222 -5.69 -29.57 -45.67
N ALA A 223 -4.85 -28.64 -45.20
CA ALA A 223 -5.23 -27.26 -44.88
C ALA A 223 -4.46 -26.20 -45.69
N PHE A 224 -4.97 -24.97 -45.69
CA PHE A 224 -4.34 -23.85 -46.40
C PHE A 224 -2.93 -23.51 -45.90
N ASN A 225 -2.63 -23.71 -44.63
CA ASN A 225 -1.31 -23.45 -44.05
C ASN A 225 -0.25 -24.51 -44.41
N GLY A 226 -0.59 -25.51 -45.22
CA GLY A 226 0.31 -26.58 -45.64
C GLY A 226 0.38 -27.78 -44.70
N ASN A 227 -0.36 -27.76 -43.59
CA ASN A 227 -0.45 -28.89 -42.68
C ASN A 227 -1.51 -29.89 -43.15
N THR A 228 -1.18 -31.17 -42.97
CA THR A 228 -2.14 -32.27 -43.12
C THR A 228 -2.56 -32.76 -41.74
N PHE A 229 -3.83 -32.58 -41.38
CA PHE A 229 -4.40 -33.04 -40.12
C PHE A 229 -4.79 -34.52 -40.22
N PHE A 230 -4.39 -35.32 -39.24
CA PHE A 230 -4.73 -36.74 -39.18
C PHE A 230 -5.80 -36.99 -38.13
N PHE A 231 -6.82 -37.74 -38.52
CA PHE A 231 -7.91 -38.18 -37.67
C PHE A 231 -7.94 -39.70 -37.73
N GLN A 232 -7.50 -40.33 -36.64
CA GLN A 232 -7.57 -41.79 -36.53
C GLN A 232 -9.03 -42.22 -36.34
N ASN A 233 -9.48 -43.18 -37.13
CA ASN A 233 -10.70 -43.90 -36.87
C ASN A 233 -10.45 -44.88 -35.72
N THR A 234 -11.09 -44.61 -34.59
CA THR A 234 -11.05 -45.44 -33.38
C THR A 234 -12.27 -46.35 -33.27
N GLY A 235 -13.15 -46.29 -34.26
CA GLY A 235 -14.39 -47.03 -34.34
C GLY A 235 -14.19 -48.42 -34.92
N THR A 236 -15.09 -48.81 -35.81
CA THR A 236 -14.92 -49.96 -36.67
C THR A 236 -15.30 -49.58 -38.09
N ARG A 237 -14.92 -50.39 -39.06
CA ARG A 237 -15.31 -50.23 -40.47
C ARG A 237 -16.80 -49.97 -40.72
N THR A 238 -17.69 -50.49 -39.86
CA THR A 238 -19.15 -50.30 -40.00
C THR A 238 -19.76 -49.32 -39.00
N ALA A 239 -18.94 -48.69 -38.18
CA ALA A 239 -19.33 -47.70 -37.18
C ALA A 239 -18.14 -46.73 -36.98
N PRO A 240 -17.79 -45.94 -38.00
CA PRO A 240 -16.61 -45.07 -37.96
C PRO A 240 -16.73 -44.04 -36.83
N SER A 241 -15.64 -43.84 -36.09
CA SER A 241 -15.55 -42.89 -34.98
C SER A 241 -14.17 -42.25 -34.91
N PHE A 242 -14.09 -41.00 -35.33
CA PHE A 242 -12.81 -40.29 -35.44
C PHE A 242 -12.40 -39.62 -34.13
N ALA A 243 -11.13 -39.81 -33.75
CA ALA A 243 -10.51 -39.07 -32.68
C ALA A 243 -10.25 -37.61 -33.09
N ALA A 244 -10.01 -36.73 -32.10
CA ALA A 244 -9.61 -35.35 -32.38
C ALA A 244 -8.29 -35.33 -33.16
N ALA A 245 -8.13 -34.32 -34.03
CA ALA A 245 -6.92 -34.17 -34.86
C ALA A 245 -5.65 -34.24 -34.00
N VAL A 246 -4.75 -35.13 -34.38
CA VAL A 246 -3.41 -35.25 -33.77
C VAL A 246 -2.34 -34.80 -34.77
N ILE A 247 -1.11 -34.62 -34.26
CA ILE A 247 0.04 -34.44 -35.14
C ILE A 247 0.12 -35.66 -36.03
N ASN A 248 0.18 -35.41 -37.34
CA ASN A 248 0.25 -36.43 -38.37
C ASN A 248 1.33 -37.48 -38.02
N PRO A 249 0.96 -38.76 -37.81
CA PRO A 249 1.89 -39.78 -37.33
C PRO A 249 2.95 -40.15 -38.38
N PHE A 250 2.76 -39.71 -39.62
CA PHE A 250 3.68 -39.88 -40.75
C PHE A 250 4.70 -38.74 -40.88
N GLY A 251 4.71 -37.78 -39.94
CA GLY A 251 5.62 -36.64 -39.98
C GLY A 251 5.41 -35.71 -41.17
N LEU A 252 4.25 -35.80 -41.84
CA LEU A 252 3.83 -34.92 -42.94
C LEU A 252 3.51 -33.52 -42.37
N SER A 253 4.56 -32.76 -42.05
CA SER A 253 4.46 -31.40 -41.53
C SER A 253 4.79 -30.37 -42.61
N ASP A 254 3.92 -29.37 -42.77
CA ASP A 254 4.06 -28.19 -43.63
C ASP A 254 4.74 -28.43 -45.00
N VAL A 255 3.91 -28.78 -45.99
CA VAL A 255 4.37 -28.96 -47.38
C VAL A 255 4.39 -27.67 -48.20
N GLY A 256 4.01 -26.52 -47.62
CA GLY A 256 3.71 -25.28 -48.33
C GLY A 256 2.20 -25.05 -48.47
N ASN A 257 1.79 -23.81 -48.77
CA ASN A 257 0.37 -23.40 -48.73
C ASN A 257 -0.56 -24.35 -49.51
N ASN A 258 -1.77 -24.58 -49.01
CA ASN A 258 -2.84 -25.38 -49.62
C ASN A 258 -2.41 -26.84 -49.86
N SER A 259 -2.19 -27.59 -48.79
CA SER A 259 -1.81 -29.01 -48.86
C SER A 259 -2.99 -29.89 -49.29
N ASN A 260 -2.75 -30.81 -50.23
CA ASN A 260 -3.75 -31.76 -50.70
C ASN A 260 -3.15 -33.17 -50.70
N PRO A 261 -3.39 -33.95 -49.63
CA PRO A 261 -2.84 -35.29 -49.49
C PRO A 261 -3.59 -36.29 -50.38
N THR A 262 -2.86 -37.25 -50.93
CA THR A 262 -3.37 -38.47 -51.56
C THR A 262 -2.42 -39.62 -51.23
N PHE A 263 -2.94 -40.84 -51.15
CA PHE A 263 -2.18 -42.04 -50.80
C PHE A 263 -2.33 -43.08 -51.89
N ALA A 264 -1.22 -43.68 -52.31
CA ALA A 264 -1.21 -44.72 -53.33
C ALA A 264 0.03 -45.61 -53.14
N ASP A 265 -0.12 -46.91 -53.35
CA ASP A 265 1.00 -47.85 -53.48
C ASP A 265 1.59 -47.68 -54.89
N ILE A 266 2.53 -46.74 -55.06
CA ILE A 266 2.99 -46.34 -56.39
C ILE A 266 4.01 -47.33 -56.98
N ASP A 267 4.71 -48.08 -56.12
CA ASP A 267 5.76 -49.02 -56.49
C ASP A 267 5.40 -50.50 -56.23
N ASN A 268 4.15 -50.75 -55.82
CA ASN A 268 3.53 -52.06 -55.67
C ASN A 268 4.30 -52.98 -54.70
N ASP A 269 4.87 -52.39 -53.65
CA ASP A 269 5.58 -53.11 -52.60
C ASP A 269 4.62 -53.63 -51.50
N GLY A 270 3.38 -53.14 -51.52
CA GLY A 270 2.27 -53.54 -50.66
C GLY A 270 1.98 -52.57 -49.51
N ASP A 271 2.65 -51.42 -49.41
CA ASP A 271 2.24 -50.33 -48.54
C ASP A 271 1.93 -49.02 -49.28
N LEU A 272 1.29 -48.08 -48.57
CA LEU A 272 0.80 -46.83 -49.18
C LEU A 272 1.85 -45.72 -49.05
N ASP A 273 2.22 -45.13 -50.19
CA ASP A 273 3.01 -43.91 -50.23
C ASP A 273 2.15 -42.67 -50.11
N ALA A 274 2.75 -41.59 -49.62
CA ALA A 274 2.06 -40.31 -49.47
C ALA A 274 2.54 -39.29 -50.52
N PHE A 275 1.58 -38.70 -51.21
CA PHE A 275 1.77 -37.57 -52.11
C PHE A 275 1.00 -36.37 -51.59
N VAL A 276 1.66 -35.22 -51.48
CA VAL A 276 0.99 -33.99 -51.01
C VAL A 276 1.26 -32.86 -52.00
N GLY A 277 0.22 -32.41 -52.68
CA GLY A 277 0.30 -31.24 -53.56
C GLY A 277 0.28 -29.93 -52.78
N GLU A 278 0.98 -28.91 -53.30
CA GLU A 278 1.01 -27.56 -52.72
C GLU A 278 0.66 -26.46 -53.75
N LEU A 279 0.26 -25.28 -53.28
CA LEU A 279 -0.26 -24.18 -54.10
C LEU A 279 0.63 -23.83 -55.30
N LEU A 280 1.96 -23.88 -55.19
CA LEU A 280 2.88 -23.44 -56.22
C LEU A 280 3.06 -24.42 -57.39
N GLY A 281 2.48 -25.62 -57.34
CA GLY A 281 2.49 -26.61 -58.42
C GLY A 281 3.49 -27.75 -58.27
N ASP A 282 4.11 -27.91 -57.10
CA ASP A 282 4.94 -29.06 -56.75
C ASP A 282 4.12 -30.12 -55.99
N THR A 283 4.39 -31.40 -56.28
CA THR A 283 3.91 -32.52 -55.46
C THR A 283 5.09 -33.04 -54.64
N ARG A 284 4.96 -33.09 -53.31
CA ARG A 284 5.96 -33.74 -52.45
C ARG A 284 5.67 -35.24 -52.35
N PHE A 285 6.72 -36.04 -52.36
CA PHE A 285 6.65 -37.50 -52.28
C PHE A 285 7.32 -37.98 -50.99
N PHE A 286 6.66 -38.92 -50.34
CA PHE A 286 7.15 -39.60 -49.15
C PHE A 286 6.98 -41.10 -49.38
N GLU A 287 8.11 -41.79 -49.46
CA GLU A 287 8.22 -43.25 -49.64
C GLU A 287 8.06 -43.96 -48.30
N ASN A 288 7.24 -45.00 -48.23
CA ASN A 288 7.09 -45.82 -47.03
C ASN A 288 8.02 -47.05 -47.06
N THR A 289 9.19 -46.93 -46.44
CA THR A 289 10.22 -48.00 -46.50
C THR A 289 9.94 -49.25 -45.64
N ALA A 290 8.73 -49.42 -45.10
CA ALA A 290 8.45 -50.42 -44.07
C ALA A 290 8.53 -51.87 -44.58
N ASN A 291 8.30 -52.12 -45.88
CA ASN A 291 8.26 -53.47 -46.47
C ASN A 291 9.43 -53.84 -47.39
N ASP A 292 10.43 -52.96 -47.50
CA ASP A 292 11.66 -53.17 -48.26
C ASP A 292 12.50 -54.39 -47.77
N PRO A 293 13.10 -55.19 -48.68
CA PRO A 293 14.00 -56.29 -48.27
C PRO A 293 15.29 -55.75 -47.64
N SER A 294 15.70 -56.29 -46.48
CA SER A 294 16.86 -55.80 -45.75
C SER A 294 18.08 -56.74 -45.81
N LEU A 295 19.28 -56.16 -45.77
CA LEU A 295 20.57 -56.85 -45.78
C LEU A 295 21.32 -56.59 -44.47
N SER A 296 21.74 -57.64 -43.77
CA SER A 296 22.50 -57.54 -42.52
C SER A 296 23.72 -58.45 -42.49
N ILE A 297 24.65 -58.17 -41.59
CA ILE A 297 25.82 -58.99 -41.33
C ILE A 297 25.94 -59.35 -39.85
N ALA A 298 26.40 -60.57 -39.57
CA ALA A 298 26.78 -61.02 -38.24
C ALA A 298 28.19 -61.62 -38.26
N ALA A 299 28.91 -61.40 -37.16
CA ALA A 299 30.13 -62.15 -36.86
C ALA A 299 29.78 -63.62 -36.64
N GLY A 300 30.56 -64.52 -37.24
CA GLY A 300 30.51 -65.96 -37.01
C GLY A 300 31.55 -66.36 -35.97
N ASN A 301 32.41 -67.31 -36.32
CA ASN A 301 33.49 -67.74 -35.42
C ASN A 301 34.67 -66.77 -35.49
N ASN A 302 35.40 -66.64 -34.39
CA ASN A 302 36.70 -65.97 -34.37
C ASN A 302 37.77 -66.85 -35.02
N ALA A 303 38.77 -66.21 -35.61
CA ALA A 303 39.95 -66.87 -36.13
C ALA A 303 41.02 -67.00 -35.02
N ALA A 304 41.87 -68.02 -35.12
CA ALA A 304 43.03 -68.15 -34.23
C ALA A 304 44.16 -68.91 -34.92
N GLU A 305 45.38 -68.44 -34.76
CA GLU A 305 46.55 -69.14 -35.22
C GLU A 305 46.73 -70.50 -34.52
N PRO A 306 47.37 -71.50 -35.18
CA PRO A 306 47.91 -71.43 -36.54
C PRO A 306 46.87 -71.76 -37.63
N SER A 307 45.63 -72.15 -37.28
CA SER A 307 44.75 -72.79 -38.28
C SER A 307 43.24 -72.76 -38.00
N THR A 308 42.74 -72.01 -37.02
CA THR A 308 41.30 -71.94 -36.71
C THR A 308 40.65 -70.84 -37.57
N PRO A 309 39.78 -71.16 -38.55
CA PRO A 309 39.18 -70.15 -39.42
C PRO A 309 38.06 -69.39 -38.71
N GLY A 310 38.02 -68.08 -38.94
CA GLY A 310 36.89 -67.24 -38.59
C GLY A 310 35.85 -67.15 -39.71
N SER A 311 34.70 -66.56 -39.43
CA SER A 311 33.65 -66.39 -40.43
C SER A 311 32.76 -65.17 -40.20
N PHE A 312 32.13 -64.69 -41.26
CA PHE A 312 31.01 -63.74 -41.24
C PHE A 312 29.82 -64.35 -41.97
N THR A 313 28.62 -64.09 -41.49
CA THR A 313 27.36 -64.51 -42.12
C THR A 313 26.57 -63.27 -42.52
N LEU A 314 26.31 -63.11 -43.81
CA LEU A 314 25.41 -62.10 -44.33
C LEU A 314 24.01 -62.70 -44.51
N SER A 315 22.98 -61.92 -44.25
CA SER A 315 21.58 -62.36 -44.23
C SER A 315 20.66 -61.38 -44.96
N LEU A 316 19.67 -61.92 -45.67
CA LEU A 316 18.59 -61.19 -46.33
C LEU A 316 17.26 -61.43 -45.62
N SER A 317 16.40 -60.41 -45.49
CA SER A 317 15.03 -60.60 -44.96
C SER A 317 14.07 -61.29 -45.95
N LYS A 318 14.36 -61.20 -47.26
CA LYS A 318 13.66 -61.92 -48.34
C LYS A 318 14.67 -62.73 -49.16
N ALA A 319 14.25 -63.88 -49.72
CA ALA A 319 15.15 -64.76 -50.46
C ALA A 319 15.74 -64.07 -51.71
N ALA A 320 17.02 -64.36 -52.02
CA ALA A 320 17.69 -63.78 -53.18
C ALA A 320 16.95 -64.12 -54.50
N PRO A 321 16.90 -63.19 -55.47
CA PRO A 321 16.19 -63.37 -56.73
C PRO A 321 16.73 -64.56 -57.54
N ALA A 322 15.98 -65.01 -58.56
CA ALA A 322 16.30 -66.19 -59.35
C ALA A 322 17.68 -66.15 -60.07
N GLY A 323 18.25 -64.95 -60.25
CA GLY A 323 19.60 -64.74 -60.79
C GLY A 323 20.74 -64.76 -59.75
N GLY A 324 20.43 -64.99 -58.47
CA GLY A 324 21.35 -64.77 -57.36
C GLY A 324 21.56 -63.29 -57.06
N LEU A 325 22.31 -63.00 -56.00
CA LEU A 325 22.57 -61.64 -55.55
C LEU A 325 24.04 -61.48 -55.15
N THR A 326 24.76 -60.52 -55.75
CA THR A 326 26.15 -60.20 -55.36
C THR A 326 26.17 -58.93 -54.52
N VAL A 327 26.74 -59.02 -53.33
CA VAL A 327 26.86 -57.93 -52.35
C VAL A 327 28.32 -57.56 -52.20
N ALA A 328 28.60 -56.26 -52.22
CA ALA A 328 29.94 -55.72 -51.97
C ALA A 328 30.15 -55.44 -50.48
N TYR A 329 31.38 -55.59 -50.02
CA TYR A 329 31.81 -55.21 -48.68
C TYR A 329 33.22 -54.64 -48.70
N THR A 330 33.53 -53.86 -47.67
CA THR A 330 34.87 -53.36 -47.40
C THR A 330 35.47 -54.08 -46.20
N LEU A 331 36.81 -54.16 -46.18
CA LEU A 331 37.57 -54.76 -45.08
C LEU A 331 38.36 -53.67 -44.37
N SER A 332 38.34 -53.72 -43.05
CA SER A 332 39.17 -52.92 -42.15
C SER A 332 39.49 -53.76 -40.91
N GLY A 333 40.03 -53.13 -39.87
CA GLY A 333 40.54 -53.82 -38.68
C GLY A 333 42.06 -53.74 -38.60
N THR A 334 42.63 -54.38 -37.59
CA THR A 334 44.09 -54.37 -37.36
C THR A 334 44.79 -55.48 -38.12
N ALA A 335 44.11 -56.61 -38.37
CA ALA A 335 44.63 -57.68 -39.19
C ALA A 335 44.63 -57.26 -40.67
N THR A 336 45.77 -57.46 -41.32
CA THR A 336 46.08 -57.14 -42.70
C THR A 336 45.69 -58.27 -43.65
N ASN A 337 44.74 -57.99 -44.54
CA ASN A 337 44.29 -58.91 -45.58
C ASN A 337 45.44 -59.39 -46.49
N GLY A 338 45.74 -60.69 -46.47
CA GLY A 338 46.83 -61.30 -47.23
C GLY A 338 48.16 -61.45 -46.49
N THR A 339 48.31 -60.85 -45.30
CA THR A 339 49.44 -61.08 -44.40
C THR A 339 49.03 -62.02 -43.27
N ASP A 340 47.96 -61.67 -42.55
CA ASP A 340 47.57 -62.34 -41.30
C ASP A 340 46.45 -63.37 -41.55
N TYR A 341 45.75 -63.22 -42.67
CA TYR A 341 44.77 -64.20 -43.18
C TYR A 341 44.74 -64.22 -44.70
N THR A 342 44.21 -65.30 -45.28
CA THR A 342 44.12 -65.49 -46.74
C THR A 342 43.32 -64.36 -47.42
N THR A 343 43.79 -63.89 -48.58
CA THR A 343 43.19 -62.74 -49.29
C THR A 343 41.69 -62.92 -49.60
N LEU A 344 40.87 -62.00 -49.08
CA LEU A 344 39.43 -61.91 -49.36
C LEU A 344 39.09 -60.96 -50.52
N PRO A 345 38.06 -61.26 -51.33
CA PRO A 345 37.80 -60.56 -52.61
C PRO A 345 36.97 -59.26 -52.53
N GLY A 346 36.39 -58.90 -51.38
CA GLY A 346 35.55 -57.69 -51.24
C GLY A 346 34.12 -57.82 -51.77
N THR A 347 33.72 -59.01 -52.24
CA THR A 347 32.34 -59.32 -52.62
C THR A 347 31.94 -60.71 -52.15
N VAL A 348 30.64 -60.94 -51.95
CA VAL A 348 30.06 -62.24 -51.64
C VAL A 348 28.76 -62.42 -52.42
N THR A 349 28.51 -63.64 -52.89
CA THR A 349 27.34 -63.97 -53.71
C THR A 349 26.38 -64.88 -52.95
N PHE A 350 25.13 -64.45 -52.82
CA PHE A 350 23.99 -65.27 -52.42
C PHE A 350 23.53 -66.09 -53.62
N ALA A 351 23.40 -67.41 -53.43
CA ALA A 351 22.79 -68.28 -54.43
C ALA A 351 21.30 -67.93 -54.62
N ALA A 352 20.74 -68.21 -55.80
CA ALA A 352 19.32 -67.99 -56.06
C ALA A 352 18.44 -68.70 -55.01
N GLY A 353 17.49 -67.97 -54.41
CA GLY A 353 16.63 -68.46 -53.34
C GLY A 353 17.29 -68.58 -51.96
N ALA A 354 18.58 -68.26 -51.82
CA ALA A 354 19.26 -68.25 -50.53
C ALA A 354 18.96 -66.98 -49.75
N THR A 355 18.85 -67.12 -48.43
CA THR A 355 18.71 -65.99 -47.50
C THR A 355 20.01 -65.68 -46.76
N THR A 356 21.07 -66.49 -46.92
CA THR A 356 22.36 -66.28 -46.26
C THR A 356 23.55 -66.56 -47.18
N ALA A 357 24.68 -65.92 -46.90
CA ALA A 357 25.98 -66.18 -47.51
C ALA A 357 27.11 -66.02 -46.48
N THR A 358 28.20 -66.79 -46.60
CA THR A 358 29.29 -66.81 -45.61
C THR A 358 30.61 -66.36 -46.22
N VAL A 359 31.34 -65.49 -45.51
CA VAL A 359 32.74 -65.13 -45.80
C VAL A 359 33.62 -65.82 -44.76
N THR A 360 34.63 -66.58 -45.18
CA THR A 360 35.53 -67.32 -44.28
C THR A 360 36.89 -66.64 -44.21
N VAL A 361 37.40 -66.38 -43.00
CA VAL A 361 38.69 -65.75 -42.71
C VAL A 361 39.67 -66.84 -42.24
N ALA A 362 40.58 -67.29 -43.09
CA ALA A 362 41.53 -68.34 -42.74
C ALA A 362 42.88 -67.72 -42.30
N PRO A 363 43.35 -67.94 -41.05
CA PRO A 363 44.57 -67.33 -40.54
C PRO A 363 45.83 -67.89 -41.21
N ILE A 364 46.89 -67.09 -41.25
CA ILE A 364 48.24 -67.45 -41.68
C ILE A 364 49.11 -67.52 -40.42
N ALA A 365 49.85 -68.61 -40.22
CA ALA A 365 50.63 -68.81 -38.99
C ALA A 365 52.04 -68.21 -39.09
N ASP A 366 52.53 -67.55 -38.02
CA ASP A 366 53.93 -67.12 -37.92
C ASP A 366 54.56 -67.24 -36.51
N THR A 367 55.60 -66.44 -36.21
CA THR A 367 56.38 -66.47 -34.95
C THR A 367 56.50 -65.11 -34.26
N LEU A 368 55.92 -64.07 -34.85
CA LEU A 368 55.82 -62.76 -34.26
C LEU A 368 54.79 -62.87 -33.12
N VAL A 369 55.10 -62.29 -31.96
CA VAL A 369 54.12 -62.21 -30.86
C VAL A 369 53.32 -60.96 -31.12
N GLU A 370 52.06 -61.15 -31.50
CA GLU A 370 51.14 -60.09 -31.86
C GLU A 370 49.97 -60.06 -30.89
N GLY A 371 49.30 -58.92 -30.85
CA GLY A 371 48.05 -58.83 -30.12
C GLY A 371 46.93 -59.56 -30.83
N ASN A 372 45.82 -59.82 -30.13
CA ASN A 372 44.60 -60.21 -30.81
C ASN A 372 44.21 -59.13 -31.83
N GLU A 373 44.19 -59.50 -33.10
CA GLU A 373 43.86 -58.59 -34.18
C GLU A 373 42.37 -58.63 -34.51
N THR A 374 41.88 -57.62 -35.21
CA THR A 374 40.49 -57.56 -35.65
C THR A 374 40.41 -57.63 -37.16
N VAL A 375 39.46 -58.43 -37.65
CA VAL A 375 38.98 -58.35 -39.03
C VAL A 375 37.58 -57.77 -38.97
N ILE A 376 37.37 -56.66 -39.66
CA ILE A 376 36.10 -55.92 -39.69
C ILE A 376 35.58 -55.92 -41.12
N LEU A 377 34.35 -56.41 -41.29
CA LEU A 377 33.66 -56.47 -42.57
C LEU A 377 32.45 -55.52 -42.53
N THR A 378 32.44 -54.54 -43.43
CA THR A 378 31.37 -53.53 -43.54
C THR A 378 30.66 -53.65 -44.87
N LEU A 379 29.34 -53.82 -44.82
CA LEU A 379 28.46 -53.88 -45.99
C LEU A 379 28.40 -52.52 -46.68
N ALA A 380 28.34 -52.54 -48.01
CA ALA A 380 28.06 -51.36 -48.81
C ALA A 380 26.56 -51.25 -49.15
N ASP A 381 26.07 -50.03 -49.32
CA ASP A 381 24.70 -49.76 -49.77
C ASP A 381 24.39 -50.44 -51.10
N ARG A 382 23.14 -50.88 -51.26
CA ARG A 382 22.65 -51.53 -52.47
C ARG A 382 21.23 -51.07 -52.78
N SER A 383 21.03 -50.51 -53.96
CA SER A 383 19.71 -50.12 -54.49
C SER A 383 18.70 -51.28 -54.39
N GLY A 384 17.50 -50.97 -53.89
CA GLY A 384 16.39 -51.92 -53.69
C GLY A 384 16.58 -52.86 -52.48
N TYR A 385 17.47 -52.52 -51.55
CA TYR A 385 17.61 -53.20 -50.27
C TYR A 385 17.93 -52.18 -49.17
N THR A 386 17.22 -52.24 -48.06
CA THR A 386 17.57 -51.47 -46.86
C THR A 386 18.73 -52.14 -46.12
N LEU A 387 19.65 -51.36 -45.56
CA LEU A 387 20.64 -51.92 -44.64
C LEU A 387 19.95 -52.24 -43.31
N GLY A 388 20.06 -53.49 -42.86
CA GLY A 388 19.53 -53.94 -41.59
C GLY A 388 20.32 -53.41 -40.40
N ALA A 389 19.85 -53.74 -39.19
CA ALA A 389 20.39 -53.21 -37.92
C ALA A 389 21.91 -53.34 -37.75
N THR A 390 22.52 -54.35 -38.38
CA THR A 390 23.96 -54.60 -38.31
C THR A 390 24.57 -54.56 -39.70
N THR A 391 25.36 -53.52 -39.97
CA THR A 391 26.02 -53.27 -41.26
C THR A 391 27.52 -53.51 -41.23
N THR A 392 28.08 -53.64 -40.03
CA THR A 392 29.49 -53.96 -39.78
C THR A 392 29.57 -55.10 -38.78
N ALA A 393 30.43 -56.08 -39.05
CA ALA A 393 30.73 -57.15 -38.12
C ALA A 393 32.23 -57.24 -37.91
N THR A 394 32.62 -57.56 -36.68
CA THR A 394 34.02 -57.75 -36.28
C THR A 394 34.20 -59.16 -35.77
N ILE A 395 35.25 -59.84 -36.24
CA ILE A 395 35.79 -61.03 -35.58
C ILE A 395 37.20 -60.72 -35.08
N THR A 396 37.65 -61.50 -34.11
CA THR A 396 39.03 -61.45 -33.63
C THR A 396 39.87 -62.55 -34.28
N LEU A 397 41.15 -62.27 -34.47
CA LEU A 397 42.21 -63.19 -34.87
C LEU A 397 43.20 -63.29 -33.71
N ALA A 398 43.23 -64.43 -33.01
CA ALA A 398 44.07 -64.60 -31.83
C ALA A 398 45.43 -65.22 -32.15
N ASP A 399 46.49 -64.67 -31.55
CA ASP A 399 47.84 -65.25 -31.48
C ASP A 399 48.03 -66.00 -30.14
N PRO A 400 48.19 -67.32 -30.15
CA PRO A 400 48.37 -68.10 -28.92
C PRO A 400 49.73 -67.87 -28.20
N ASN A 401 50.65 -67.06 -28.74
CA ASN A 401 51.95 -66.79 -28.12
C ASN A 401 51.94 -65.67 -27.07
N ASN A 402 50.89 -64.83 -27.00
CA ASN A 402 50.74 -63.80 -25.96
C ASN A 402 50.23 -64.38 -24.61
N GLN A 403 50.83 -64.01 -23.47
CA GLN A 403 50.34 -64.37 -22.13
C GLN A 403 49.74 -63.16 -21.41
N PRO A 404 48.64 -63.33 -20.66
CA PRO A 404 47.99 -62.21 -20.00
C PRO A 404 48.81 -61.64 -18.83
N PRO A 405 48.62 -60.35 -18.52
CA PRO A 405 49.26 -59.70 -17.39
C PRO A 405 48.75 -60.22 -16.03
N VAL A 406 49.42 -59.84 -14.94
CA VAL A 406 49.09 -60.20 -13.56
C VAL A 406 48.83 -58.93 -12.76
N ALA A 407 47.57 -58.74 -12.34
CA ALA A 407 47.13 -57.63 -11.50
C ALA A 407 47.17 -57.99 -10.00
N VAL A 408 47.54 -57.05 -9.13
CA VAL A 408 47.71 -57.24 -7.68
C VAL A 408 46.87 -56.21 -6.91
N ASN A 409 46.17 -56.66 -5.86
CA ASN A 409 45.28 -55.78 -5.08
C ASN A 409 46.03 -54.60 -4.41
N ASP A 410 45.35 -53.45 -4.33
CA ASP A 410 45.82 -52.23 -3.69
C ASP A 410 45.02 -51.87 -2.43
N THR A 411 45.59 -50.93 -1.65
CA THR A 411 44.90 -50.31 -0.51
C THR A 411 45.15 -48.80 -0.48
N ALA A 412 44.14 -48.02 -0.12
CA ALA A 412 44.29 -46.59 0.16
C ALA A 412 43.44 -46.13 1.35
N THR A 413 43.86 -45.02 1.97
CA THR A 413 43.19 -44.39 3.10
C THR A 413 42.98 -42.91 2.81
N THR A 414 41.82 -42.39 3.18
CA THR A 414 41.52 -40.96 3.12
C THR A 414 40.63 -40.56 4.30
N ASP A 415 40.51 -39.27 4.55
CA ASP A 415 39.50 -38.75 5.46
C ASP A 415 38.19 -38.56 4.67
N GLU A 416 37.04 -38.59 5.34
CA GLU A 416 35.78 -38.29 4.67
C GLU A 416 35.82 -36.91 4.00
N ASP A 417 35.02 -36.75 2.94
CA ASP A 417 35.00 -35.57 2.07
C ASP A 417 36.32 -35.20 1.37
N THR A 418 37.37 -36.02 1.52
CA THR A 418 38.69 -35.77 0.94
C THR A 418 39.01 -36.78 -0.16
N PRO A 419 39.19 -36.35 -1.41
CA PRO A 419 39.64 -37.23 -2.49
C PRO A 419 41.07 -37.75 -2.30
N VAL A 420 41.33 -38.99 -2.72
CA VAL A 420 42.68 -39.60 -2.73
C VAL A 420 43.05 -40.11 -4.11
N THR A 421 44.28 -39.86 -4.55
CA THR A 421 44.83 -40.37 -5.81
C THR A 421 45.63 -41.66 -5.56
N ILE A 422 45.41 -42.67 -6.38
CA ILE A 422 45.90 -44.04 -6.22
C ILE A 422 46.57 -44.46 -7.53
N ASN A 423 47.84 -44.87 -7.45
CA ASN A 423 48.57 -45.43 -8.58
C ASN A 423 48.51 -46.95 -8.54
N VAL A 424 47.55 -47.51 -9.28
CA VAL A 424 47.20 -48.94 -9.26
C VAL A 424 48.12 -49.83 -10.11
N LEU A 425 48.96 -49.25 -10.99
CA LEU A 425 49.80 -50.03 -11.91
C LEU A 425 51.16 -50.43 -11.31
N VAL A 426 51.53 -49.88 -10.15
CA VAL A 426 52.91 -49.97 -9.61
C VAL A 426 53.31 -51.39 -9.18
N ASN A 427 52.34 -52.20 -8.76
CA ASN A 427 52.53 -53.55 -8.24
C ASN A 427 52.15 -54.64 -9.25
N ASP A 428 51.77 -54.27 -10.47
CA ASP A 428 51.34 -55.18 -11.53
C ASP A 428 52.51 -55.58 -12.45
N THR A 429 52.40 -56.74 -13.11
CA THR A 429 53.48 -57.26 -13.98
C THR A 429 52.93 -58.01 -15.19
N ASP A 430 53.72 -58.08 -16.28
CA ASP A 430 53.40 -58.89 -17.46
C ASP A 430 54.49 -59.97 -17.70
N PRO A 431 54.12 -61.26 -17.93
CA PRO A 431 55.09 -62.33 -18.19
C PRO A 431 55.93 -62.16 -19.47
N ASN A 432 55.36 -61.55 -20.51
CA ASN A 432 56.03 -61.21 -21.77
C ASN A 432 56.81 -59.88 -21.67
N SER A 433 56.69 -59.18 -20.53
CA SER A 433 57.27 -57.87 -20.25
C SER A 433 56.69 -56.74 -21.12
N ASP A 434 55.44 -56.90 -21.53
CA ASP A 434 54.71 -55.89 -22.27
C ASP A 434 54.30 -54.70 -21.37
N PRO A 435 54.23 -53.45 -21.91
CA PRO A 435 53.78 -52.29 -21.14
C PRO A 435 52.32 -52.43 -20.68
N LEU A 436 52.09 -52.21 -19.38
CA LEU A 436 50.75 -52.27 -18.79
C LEU A 436 50.02 -50.94 -18.89
N SER A 437 48.72 -51.01 -19.21
CA SER A 437 47.83 -49.86 -19.29
C SER A 437 46.54 -50.08 -18.50
N LEU A 438 45.99 -49.01 -17.93
CA LEU A 438 44.71 -49.07 -17.24
C LEU A 438 43.55 -49.16 -18.25
N SER A 439 42.91 -50.33 -18.32
CA SER A 439 41.82 -50.61 -19.26
C SER A 439 40.49 -50.06 -18.75
N SER A 440 40.05 -50.49 -17.57
CA SER A 440 38.74 -50.10 -17.00
C SER A 440 38.74 -50.14 -15.47
N PHE A 441 37.72 -49.54 -14.85
CA PHE A 441 37.50 -49.57 -13.40
C PHE A 441 36.01 -49.43 -13.09
N THR A 442 35.61 -49.81 -11.87
CA THR A 442 34.24 -49.68 -11.37
C THR A 442 34.13 -48.54 -10.36
N ASN A 443 32.90 -48.06 -10.13
CA ASN A 443 32.63 -47.21 -8.99
C ASN A 443 32.36 -48.07 -7.74
N PRO A 444 32.86 -47.65 -6.58
CA PRO A 444 32.58 -48.29 -5.31
C PRO A 444 31.17 -47.91 -4.79
N THR A 445 30.75 -48.45 -3.64
CA THR A 445 29.37 -48.22 -3.15
C THR A 445 29.22 -46.85 -2.47
N ASN A 446 30.26 -46.38 -1.81
CA ASN A 446 30.23 -45.19 -0.97
C ASN A 446 31.19 -44.10 -1.46
N GLY A 447 31.37 -44.02 -2.78
CA GLY A 447 32.10 -42.94 -3.42
C GLY A 447 32.15 -43.10 -4.92
N THR A 448 32.93 -42.24 -5.56
CA THR A 448 33.13 -42.23 -7.01
C THR A 448 34.60 -42.34 -7.33
N VAL A 449 34.91 -43.06 -8.41
CA VAL A 449 36.27 -43.17 -8.94
C VAL A 449 36.30 -42.48 -10.28
N THR A 450 37.29 -41.61 -10.47
CA THR A 450 37.59 -40.97 -11.75
C THR A 450 39.00 -41.28 -12.17
N ARG A 451 39.23 -41.28 -13.47
CA ARG A 451 40.56 -41.42 -14.05
C ARG A 451 41.26 -40.07 -14.02
N ASN A 452 42.51 -40.07 -13.57
CA ASN A 452 43.45 -38.98 -13.74
C ASN A 452 44.40 -39.35 -14.86
N ASP A 453 44.27 -38.67 -16.01
CA ASP A 453 45.05 -38.93 -17.22
C ASP A 453 46.47 -38.34 -17.19
N ASN A 454 46.86 -37.70 -16.07
CA ASN A 454 48.16 -37.04 -15.89
C ASN A 454 48.51 -36.03 -17.03
N GLY A 455 47.50 -35.51 -17.73
CA GLY A 455 47.67 -34.63 -18.89
C GLY A 455 48.05 -35.35 -20.20
N THR A 456 47.96 -36.68 -20.26
CA THR A 456 48.26 -37.50 -21.44
C THR A 456 47.08 -38.42 -21.83
N PRO A 457 46.03 -37.89 -22.47
CA PRO A 457 44.78 -38.62 -22.73
C PRO A 457 44.91 -39.91 -23.57
N THR A 458 45.99 -40.05 -24.33
CA THR A 458 46.26 -41.22 -25.19
C THR A 458 47.26 -42.19 -24.58
N ASN A 459 47.88 -41.85 -23.45
CA ASN A 459 48.85 -42.71 -22.78
C ASN A 459 48.24 -43.30 -21.51
N LEU A 460 47.64 -44.48 -21.63
CA LEU A 460 46.99 -45.13 -20.49
C LEU A 460 47.97 -45.80 -19.50
N THR A 461 49.28 -45.69 -19.75
CA THR A 461 50.33 -46.35 -18.95
C THR A 461 50.76 -45.53 -17.72
N ASP A 462 50.42 -44.24 -17.66
CA ASP A 462 50.69 -43.37 -16.51
C ASP A 462 49.42 -42.86 -15.80
N ASP A 463 48.26 -43.36 -16.19
CA ASP A 463 46.97 -43.04 -15.60
C ASP A 463 46.90 -43.48 -14.13
N GLN A 464 46.30 -42.64 -13.29
CA GLN A 464 45.98 -42.94 -11.89
C GLN A 464 44.47 -42.88 -11.66
N LEU A 465 44.02 -43.40 -10.52
CA LEU A 465 42.62 -43.35 -10.12
C LEU A 465 42.42 -42.43 -8.93
N ILE A 466 41.44 -41.54 -9.01
CA ILE A 466 41.04 -40.65 -7.91
C ILE A 466 39.76 -41.22 -7.31
N TYR A 467 39.81 -41.63 -6.04
CA TYR A 467 38.63 -41.97 -5.27
C TYR A 467 38.15 -40.74 -4.49
N THR A 468 36.87 -40.42 -4.60
CA THR A 468 36.18 -39.39 -3.80
C THR A 468 35.07 -40.06 -3.00
N PRO A 469 35.15 -40.12 -1.66
CA PRO A 469 34.06 -40.62 -0.82
C PRO A 469 32.75 -39.86 -1.07
N ASN A 470 31.61 -40.51 -0.84
CA ASN A 470 30.33 -39.80 -0.70
C ASN A 470 30.41 -38.85 0.49
N ALA A 471 29.66 -37.75 0.43
CA ALA A 471 29.64 -36.77 1.51
C ALA A 471 29.29 -37.43 2.86
N ASN A 472 30.07 -37.13 3.89
CA ASN A 472 29.91 -37.60 5.28
C ASN A 472 29.92 -39.14 5.44
N TYR A 473 30.56 -39.85 4.50
CA TYR A 473 30.74 -41.28 4.62
C TYR A 473 32.09 -41.61 5.24
N ASN A 474 32.06 -42.33 6.35
CA ASN A 474 33.23 -42.96 6.96
C ASN A 474 33.04 -44.49 7.03
N GLY A 475 34.13 -45.24 6.84
CA GLY A 475 34.09 -46.71 6.81
C GLY A 475 34.91 -47.33 5.68
N SER A 476 34.64 -48.60 5.40
CA SER A 476 35.35 -49.36 4.36
C SER A 476 34.60 -49.33 3.03
N ASP A 477 35.30 -49.04 1.94
CA ASP A 477 34.76 -49.07 0.59
C ASP A 477 35.71 -49.84 -0.35
N SER A 478 35.25 -50.20 -1.56
CA SER A 478 36.12 -50.93 -2.51
C SER A 478 35.65 -50.84 -3.94
N PHE A 479 36.58 -50.78 -4.88
CA PHE A 479 36.32 -50.90 -6.31
C PHE A 479 37.33 -51.85 -6.97
N THR A 480 37.06 -52.22 -8.22
CA THR A 480 37.95 -53.07 -9.03
C THR A 480 38.50 -52.31 -10.23
N TYR A 481 39.72 -52.64 -10.64
CA TYR A 481 40.34 -52.10 -11.86
C TYR A 481 40.88 -53.24 -12.73
N THR A 482 40.97 -53.00 -14.04
CA THR A 482 41.46 -53.96 -15.03
C THR A 482 42.61 -53.34 -15.81
N ILE A 483 43.71 -54.09 -15.96
CA ILE A 483 44.89 -53.73 -16.75
C ILE A 483 44.94 -54.53 -18.06
N SER A 484 45.63 -53.97 -19.06
CA SER A 484 45.86 -54.57 -20.38
C SER A 484 47.34 -54.51 -20.75
N ASP A 485 47.85 -55.58 -21.35
CA ASP A 485 49.20 -55.67 -21.93
C ASP A 485 49.32 -55.00 -23.32
N GLY A 486 48.19 -54.55 -23.89
CA GLY A 486 48.14 -53.99 -25.25
C GLY A 486 48.13 -55.04 -26.37
N ASN A 487 48.34 -56.31 -26.04
CA ASN A 487 48.38 -57.47 -26.92
C ASN A 487 47.15 -58.40 -26.71
N GLY A 488 46.12 -57.91 -26.03
CA GLY A 488 44.84 -58.61 -25.85
C GLY A 488 44.75 -59.44 -24.56
N GLY A 489 45.79 -59.48 -23.74
CA GLY A 489 45.75 -60.01 -22.39
C GLY A 489 45.26 -58.96 -21.38
N THR A 490 44.41 -59.38 -20.44
CA THR A 490 43.92 -58.50 -19.37
C THR A 490 43.88 -59.21 -18.01
N ALA A 491 43.97 -58.44 -16.93
CA ALA A 491 43.81 -58.91 -15.55
C ALA A 491 43.10 -57.89 -14.66
N THR A 492 42.39 -58.35 -13.64
CA THR A 492 41.59 -57.50 -12.74
C THR A 492 42.04 -57.67 -11.29
N ALA A 493 42.13 -56.56 -10.56
CA ALA A 493 42.42 -56.53 -9.12
C ALA A 493 41.46 -55.58 -8.37
N THR A 494 41.49 -55.64 -7.04
CA THR A 494 40.62 -54.85 -6.14
C THR A 494 41.43 -53.81 -5.38
N VAL A 495 40.91 -52.60 -5.27
CA VAL A 495 41.39 -51.57 -4.35
C VAL A 495 40.50 -51.55 -3.12
N THR A 496 41.08 -51.75 -1.93
CA THR A 496 40.37 -51.63 -0.65
C THR A 496 40.62 -50.25 -0.03
N LEU A 497 39.54 -49.55 0.32
CA LEU A 497 39.56 -48.17 0.81
C LEU A 497 39.16 -48.12 2.29
N THR A 498 39.82 -47.27 3.06
CA THR A 498 39.42 -46.92 4.43
C THR A 498 39.22 -45.41 4.53
N VAL A 499 37.99 -44.98 4.82
CA VAL A 499 37.61 -43.57 5.00
C VAL A 499 37.50 -43.28 6.49
N ASN A 500 38.36 -42.41 7.01
CA ASN A 500 38.38 -42.02 8.42
C ASN A 500 37.25 -41.03 8.72
N SER A 501 36.67 -41.11 9.92
CA SER A 501 35.74 -40.10 10.43
C SER A 501 36.47 -38.80 10.80
N VAL A 502 35.87 -37.67 10.47
CA VAL A 502 36.26 -36.31 10.84
C VAL A 502 35.09 -35.66 11.58
N ASN A 503 35.38 -34.88 12.62
CA ASN A 503 34.32 -34.22 13.39
C ASN A 503 33.70 -33.09 12.56
N ASP A 504 32.39 -33.12 12.38
CA ASP A 504 31.61 -32.08 11.75
C ASP A 504 31.26 -30.96 12.74
N ALA A 505 30.98 -29.77 12.23
CA ALA A 505 30.53 -28.67 13.09
C ALA A 505 29.01 -28.73 13.27
N ALA A 506 28.56 -28.74 14.53
CA ALA A 506 27.15 -28.65 14.86
C ALA A 506 26.50 -27.36 14.32
N SER A 507 25.17 -27.40 14.10
CA SER A 507 24.36 -26.24 13.74
C SER A 507 23.26 -26.01 14.78
N ILE A 508 23.23 -24.81 15.37
CA ILE A 508 22.23 -24.41 16.37
C ILE A 508 21.21 -23.44 15.74
N SER A 509 19.93 -23.69 15.95
CA SER A 509 18.82 -22.86 15.49
C SER A 509 17.67 -22.80 16.53
N GLY A 510 16.59 -22.07 16.24
CA GLY A 510 15.43 -21.95 17.13
C GLY A 510 15.33 -20.60 17.84
N THR A 511 14.57 -20.54 18.93
CA THR A 511 14.29 -19.28 19.65
C THR A 511 15.42 -18.94 20.62
N ALA A 512 16.28 -18.01 20.22
CA ALA A 512 17.40 -17.52 21.01
C ALA A 512 17.10 -16.20 21.77
N THR A 513 15.83 -15.83 21.90
CA THR A 513 15.43 -14.60 22.59
C THR A 513 14.28 -14.85 23.55
N GLY A 514 14.35 -14.21 24.73
CA GLY A 514 13.26 -14.16 25.71
C GLY A 514 12.98 -12.73 26.14
N ALA A 515 11.81 -12.49 26.71
CA ALA A 515 11.50 -11.21 27.32
C ALA A 515 10.72 -11.41 28.61
N VAL A 516 11.00 -10.59 29.60
CA VAL A 516 10.19 -10.44 30.81
C VAL A 516 9.95 -8.96 31.05
N THR A 517 8.82 -8.64 31.65
CA THR A 517 8.53 -7.29 32.12
C THR A 517 8.49 -7.36 33.63
N GLU A 518 9.19 -6.43 34.27
CA GLU A 518 9.11 -6.20 35.70
C GLU A 518 7.66 -6.12 36.19
N ASP A 519 7.41 -6.59 37.42
CA ASP A 519 6.12 -6.66 38.11
C ASP A 519 5.01 -7.46 37.42
N LEU A 520 5.23 -7.89 36.18
CA LEU A 520 4.27 -8.60 35.37
C LEU A 520 4.55 -10.10 35.42
N ASN A 521 3.50 -10.88 35.69
CA ASN A 521 3.56 -12.35 35.71
C ASN A 521 4.62 -12.90 36.69
N VAL A 522 4.81 -12.24 37.83
CA VAL A 522 5.71 -12.69 38.90
C VAL A 522 5.18 -14.00 39.50
N VAL A 523 5.97 -15.07 39.41
CA VAL A 523 5.65 -16.39 39.97
C VAL A 523 6.65 -16.71 41.07
N ILE A 524 6.17 -16.80 42.32
CA ILE A 524 7.01 -17.06 43.52
C ILE A 524 8.18 -16.06 43.59
N GLY A 525 7.92 -14.78 43.32
CA GLY A 525 8.92 -13.71 43.40
C GLY A 525 9.86 -13.60 42.19
N ASN A 526 9.74 -14.46 41.18
CA ASN A 526 10.60 -14.44 39.99
C ASN A 526 9.80 -14.16 38.70
N LEU A 527 10.47 -13.50 37.76
CA LEU A 527 10.07 -13.37 36.37
C LEU A 527 10.70 -14.49 35.57
N ASN A 528 9.93 -15.14 34.69
CA ASN A 528 10.39 -16.30 33.95
C ASN A 528 10.12 -16.16 32.46
N ALA A 529 11.06 -16.65 31.64
CA ALA A 529 10.90 -16.76 30.19
C ALA A 529 11.40 -18.14 29.74
N THR A 530 10.77 -18.69 28.71
CA THR A 530 11.14 -19.99 28.15
C THR A 530 11.23 -19.92 26.64
N GLY A 531 12.06 -20.78 26.06
CA GLY A 531 12.09 -21.01 24.63
C GLY A 531 12.76 -22.33 24.32
N ASN A 532 12.96 -22.58 23.04
CA ASN A 532 13.54 -23.84 22.58
C ASN A 532 14.53 -23.57 21.45
N LEU A 533 15.74 -24.09 21.62
CA LEU A 533 16.71 -24.23 20.56
C LEU A 533 16.69 -25.65 20.03
N THR A 534 17.20 -25.84 18.82
CA THR A 534 17.44 -27.13 18.18
C THR A 534 18.89 -27.17 17.74
N VAL A 535 19.51 -28.34 17.85
CA VAL A 535 20.87 -28.59 17.37
C VAL A 535 20.84 -29.78 16.42
N ALA A 536 21.51 -29.64 15.29
CA ALA A 536 21.73 -30.69 14.32
C ALA A 536 23.23 -30.94 14.21
N ASP A 537 23.61 -32.20 14.15
CA ASP A 537 24.98 -32.66 13.97
C ASP A 537 24.96 -33.89 13.07
N VAL A 538 25.95 -34.00 12.19
CA VAL A 538 26.15 -35.15 11.30
C VAL A 538 26.75 -36.32 12.09
N ASP A 539 27.51 -36.01 13.14
CA ASP A 539 28.14 -36.99 14.02
C ASP A 539 27.12 -37.71 14.91
N THR A 540 27.21 -39.05 14.90
CA THR A 540 26.23 -39.91 15.59
C THR A 540 26.25 -39.67 17.11
N GLY A 541 25.16 -39.12 17.64
CA GLY A 541 24.95 -38.91 19.08
C GLY A 541 25.37 -37.52 19.59
N GLU A 542 25.76 -36.61 18.70
CA GLU A 542 26.20 -35.25 19.02
C GLU A 542 25.11 -34.19 18.82
N ASN A 543 23.94 -34.59 18.34
CA ASN A 543 22.72 -33.79 18.17
C ASN A 543 22.02 -33.42 19.50
N LYS A 544 22.76 -32.86 20.46
CA LYS A 544 22.29 -32.42 21.77
C LYS A 544 23.12 -31.25 22.32
N PHE A 545 22.60 -30.54 23.32
CA PHE A 545 23.31 -29.41 23.96
C PHE A 545 24.10 -29.85 25.20
N LYS A 546 25.17 -29.12 25.52
CA LYS A 546 25.70 -29.09 26.90
C LYS A 546 24.69 -28.39 27.80
N THR A 547 24.41 -28.97 28.96
CA THR A 547 23.52 -28.37 29.98
C THR A 547 24.20 -27.27 30.80
N THR A 548 25.51 -27.07 30.60
CA THR A 548 26.26 -25.96 31.22
C THR A 548 26.07 -24.69 30.40
N VAL A 549 25.65 -23.62 31.06
CA VAL A 549 25.37 -22.31 30.44
C VAL A 549 26.37 -21.29 30.96
N ALA A 550 27.01 -20.53 30.07
CA ALA A 550 27.90 -19.44 30.45
C ALA A 550 27.12 -18.13 30.49
N ALA A 551 26.96 -17.54 31.69
CA ALA A 551 26.32 -16.24 31.85
C ALA A 551 27.32 -15.09 31.62
N ALA A 552 26.91 -14.04 30.91
CA ALA A 552 27.69 -12.82 30.79
C ALA A 552 27.82 -12.09 32.14
N SER A 553 28.93 -11.37 32.32
CA SER A 553 29.16 -10.58 33.53
C SER A 553 28.10 -9.48 33.67
N GLY A 554 27.48 -9.39 34.86
CA GLY A 554 26.46 -8.39 35.16
C GLY A 554 25.02 -8.81 34.84
N ASN A 555 24.79 -10.07 34.46
CA ASN A 555 23.46 -10.67 34.50
C ASN A 555 22.97 -10.79 35.97
N LEU A 556 21.70 -10.53 36.20
CA LEU A 556 20.99 -10.63 37.48
C LEU A 556 20.20 -11.94 37.56
N GLY A 557 19.74 -12.46 36.42
CA GLY A 557 19.03 -13.72 36.31
C GLY A 557 19.95 -14.92 36.06
N SER A 558 19.30 -16.07 35.89
CA SER A 558 19.93 -17.34 35.58
C SER A 558 19.17 -18.05 34.45
N LEU A 559 19.87 -18.86 33.66
CA LEU A 559 19.29 -19.64 32.58
C LEU A 559 19.77 -21.09 32.66
N SER A 560 18.85 -22.02 32.45
CA SER A 560 19.11 -23.45 32.29
C SER A 560 18.64 -23.92 30.92
N ILE A 561 19.27 -24.97 30.38
CA ILE A 561 18.89 -25.60 29.10
C ILE A 561 18.95 -27.13 29.24
N THR A 562 18.01 -27.84 28.63
CA THR A 562 18.02 -29.31 28.55
C THR A 562 18.88 -29.79 27.38
N GLU A 563 19.28 -31.07 27.37
CA GLU A 563 19.99 -31.67 26.21
C GLU A 563 19.20 -31.54 24.90
N ALA A 564 17.86 -31.49 24.97
CA ALA A 564 16.96 -31.30 23.84
C ALA A 564 16.77 -29.83 23.41
N GLY A 565 17.37 -28.88 24.13
CA GLY A 565 17.38 -27.46 23.77
C GLY A 565 16.27 -26.59 24.38
N THR A 566 15.42 -27.14 25.24
CA THR A 566 14.43 -26.35 25.98
C THR A 566 15.14 -25.57 27.07
N TRP A 567 15.04 -24.24 27.03
CA TRP A 567 15.67 -23.36 28.00
C TRP A 567 14.64 -22.62 28.86
N ASN A 568 15.04 -22.34 30.10
CA ASN A 568 14.25 -21.61 31.09
C ASN A 568 15.13 -20.58 31.79
N TYR A 569 14.71 -19.32 31.67
CA TYR A 569 15.31 -18.16 32.32
C TYR A 569 14.47 -17.76 33.54
N SER A 570 15.15 -17.38 34.62
CA SER A 570 14.53 -16.88 35.85
C SER A 570 15.36 -15.75 36.46
N VAL A 571 14.71 -14.63 36.80
CA VAL A 571 15.30 -13.52 37.57
C VAL A 571 14.36 -13.12 38.70
N ALA A 572 14.89 -12.80 39.87
CA ALA A 572 14.08 -12.31 40.98
C ALA A 572 13.52 -10.93 40.63
N ASN A 573 12.21 -10.72 40.80
CA ASN A 573 11.58 -9.42 40.55
C ASN A 573 12.27 -8.33 41.38
N SER A 574 12.53 -8.62 42.65
CA SER A 574 13.27 -7.72 43.56
C SER A 574 14.66 -7.28 43.09
N ALA A 575 15.31 -8.04 42.19
CA ALA A 575 16.63 -7.69 41.66
C ALA A 575 16.56 -6.66 40.52
N VAL A 576 15.36 -6.46 39.95
CA VAL A 576 15.13 -5.57 38.81
C VAL A 576 14.28 -4.34 39.15
N GLN A 577 13.82 -4.21 40.42
CA GLN A 577 13.02 -3.10 41.00
C GLN A 577 13.53 -1.68 40.81
N SER A 578 14.69 -1.52 40.19
CA SER A 578 15.32 -0.22 40.02
C SER A 578 15.22 0.30 38.58
N LEU A 579 14.52 -0.43 37.70
CA LEU A 579 14.40 -0.15 36.28
C LEU A 579 13.09 0.62 36.00
N GLY A 580 13.18 1.94 35.87
CA GLY A 580 12.00 2.75 35.53
C GLY A 580 11.40 2.44 34.16
N ALA A 581 10.25 3.04 33.86
CA ALA A 581 9.53 2.78 32.61
C ALA A 581 10.39 2.97 31.37
N SER A 582 10.28 2.01 30.44
CA SER A 582 11.02 1.97 29.17
C SER A 582 12.55 1.80 29.31
N VAL A 583 13.09 1.68 30.52
CA VAL A 583 14.47 1.22 30.72
C VAL A 583 14.49 -0.29 30.47
N THR A 584 15.45 -0.76 29.69
CA THR A 584 15.61 -2.20 29.42
C THR A 584 16.99 -2.67 29.82
N LYS A 585 17.07 -3.93 30.28
CA LYS A 585 18.33 -4.62 30.55
C LYS A 585 18.36 -5.94 29.79
N ASN A 586 19.35 -6.08 28.93
CA ASN A 586 19.60 -7.34 28.23
C ASN A 586 20.57 -8.20 29.04
N GLU A 587 20.19 -9.46 29.24
CA GLU A 587 21.03 -10.50 29.82
C GLU A 587 21.36 -11.54 28.77
N THR A 588 22.65 -11.88 28.65
CA THR A 588 23.13 -12.79 27.61
C THR A 588 23.69 -14.07 28.23
N PHE A 589 23.26 -15.21 27.70
CA PHE A 589 23.68 -16.54 28.14
C PHE A 589 24.17 -17.35 26.93
N THR A 590 25.40 -17.84 26.96
CA THR A 590 25.97 -18.65 25.88
C THR A 590 25.77 -20.13 26.17
N VAL A 591 25.18 -20.84 25.21
CA VAL A 591 25.03 -22.31 25.20
C VAL A 591 25.87 -22.91 24.08
N GLN A 592 26.21 -24.20 24.20
CA GLN A 592 27.09 -24.90 23.27
C GLN A 592 26.49 -26.24 22.85
N SER A 593 26.82 -26.70 21.63
CA SER A 593 26.64 -28.09 21.22
C SER A 593 27.41 -29.04 22.16
N PHE A 594 27.06 -30.33 22.11
CA PHE A 594 27.62 -31.34 23.01
C PHE A 594 29.13 -31.50 22.91
N ASP A 595 29.67 -31.44 21.70
CA ASP A 595 31.09 -31.47 21.37
C ASP A 595 31.77 -30.09 21.56
N GLY A 596 31.01 -29.01 21.41
CA GLY A 596 31.46 -27.62 21.56
C GLY A 596 31.89 -26.96 20.25
N THR A 597 31.61 -27.56 19.09
CA THR A 597 31.89 -26.95 17.78
C THR A 597 30.97 -25.77 17.46
N ALA A 598 29.77 -25.71 18.04
CA ALA A 598 28.83 -24.60 17.90
C ALA A 598 28.49 -23.92 19.23
N SER A 599 28.26 -22.61 19.17
CA SER A 599 27.81 -21.79 20.29
C SER A 599 26.67 -20.85 19.88
N GLN A 600 25.70 -20.63 20.77
CA GLN A 600 24.60 -19.69 20.55
C GLN A 600 24.37 -18.84 21.80
N ASN A 601 24.17 -17.53 21.61
CA ASN A 601 23.77 -16.62 22.66
C ASN A 601 22.25 -16.56 22.75
N ILE A 602 21.70 -16.82 23.94
CA ILE A 602 20.32 -16.52 24.30
C ILE A 602 20.30 -15.14 24.95
N VAL A 603 19.52 -14.22 24.41
CA VAL A 603 19.36 -12.86 24.94
C VAL A 603 17.99 -12.71 25.56
N VAL A 604 17.94 -12.41 26.85
CA VAL A 604 16.70 -12.10 27.57
C VAL A 604 16.63 -10.61 27.85
N THR A 605 15.59 -9.95 27.34
CA THR A 605 15.33 -8.53 27.60
C THR A 605 14.38 -8.38 28.78
N ILE A 606 14.85 -7.74 29.84
CA ILE A 606 14.02 -7.30 30.98
C ILE A 606 13.56 -5.87 30.68
N THR A 607 12.27 -5.62 30.68
CA THR A 607 11.69 -4.28 30.54
C THR A 607 11.20 -3.78 31.89
N GLY A 608 11.67 -2.60 32.28
CA GLY A 608 11.31 -1.94 33.53
C GLY A 608 9.90 -1.38 33.52
N VAL A 609 9.29 -1.28 34.70
CA VAL A 609 7.99 -0.66 34.94
C VAL A 609 8.19 0.57 35.83
N ASN A 610 7.41 1.62 35.59
CA ASN A 610 7.45 2.77 36.51
C ASN A 610 6.72 2.41 37.79
N ASP A 611 7.42 2.47 38.90
CA ASP A 611 6.82 2.44 40.23
C ASP A 611 6.28 3.82 40.60
N ALA A 612 5.29 3.86 41.48
CA ALA A 612 4.72 5.13 41.91
C ALA A 612 5.55 5.71 43.07
N ALA A 613 6.02 6.94 42.90
CA ALA A 613 6.68 7.70 43.95
C ALA A 613 5.77 7.86 45.19
N SER A 614 6.39 8.08 46.35
CA SER A 614 5.69 8.43 47.59
C SER A 614 6.19 9.76 48.13
N ILE A 615 5.28 10.72 48.37
CA ILE A 615 5.60 12.05 48.92
C ILE A 615 5.08 12.14 50.36
N SER A 616 5.91 12.64 51.27
CA SER A 616 5.54 12.94 52.67
C SER A 616 6.26 14.20 53.19
N GLY A 617 6.01 14.62 54.43
CA GLY A 617 6.63 15.79 55.07
C GLY A 617 5.66 16.92 55.38
N THR A 618 6.17 18.14 55.54
CA THR A 618 5.36 19.32 55.90
C THR A 618 4.79 19.97 54.64
N ALA A 619 3.49 19.81 54.43
CA ALA A 619 2.75 20.36 53.29
C ALA A 619 1.87 21.57 53.65
N THR A 620 2.11 22.22 54.80
CA THR A 620 1.36 23.40 55.23
C THR A 620 2.29 24.51 55.68
N GLY A 621 1.87 25.75 55.45
CA GLY A 621 2.54 26.96 55.94
C GLY A 621 1.52 28.03 56.33
N ALA A 622 1.94 29.01 57.12
CA ALA A 622 1.09 30.15 57.44
C ALA A 622 1.91 31.43 57.52
N VAL A 623 1.30 32.53 57.08
CA VAL A 623 1.82 33.89 57.27
C VAL A 623 0.69 34.76 57.80
N THR A 624 1.04 35.86 58.45
CA THR A 624 0.09 36.88 58.88
C THR A 624 0.53 38.18 58.23
N GLU A 625 -0.42 38.91 57.66
CA GLU A 625 -0.12 40.23 57.11
C GLU A 625 0.19 41.26 58.20
N ASP A 626 0.55 42.48 57.80
CA ASP A 626 1.08 43.54 58.68
C ASP A 626 2.36 43.20 59.43
N ALA A 627 3.13 42.25 58.90
CA ALA A 627 4.51 42.14 59.28
C ALA A 627 5.30 43.34 58.74
N THR A 628 6.32 43.79 59.47
CA THR A 628 7.19 44.93 59.09
C THR A 628 8.03 44.71 57.82
N THR A 629 7.79 43.63 57.07
CA THR A 629 8.53 43.20 55.89
C THR A 629 7.69 43.34 54.63
N PRO A 630 8.27 43.81 53.50
CA PRO A 630 7.51 43.98 52.25
C PRO A 630 6.96 42.67 51.67
N ASN A 631 7.61 41.53 51.97
CA ASN A 631 7.15 40.20 51.59
C ASN A 631 7.02 39.31 52.84
N LEU A 632 5.93 38.54 52.90
CA LEU A 632 5.66 37.54 53.91
C LEU A 632 6.12 36.17 53.38
N THR A 633 6.90 35.44 54.16
CA THR A 633 7.47 34.16 53.74
C THR A 633 7.25 33.06 54.76
N THR A 634 7.03 31.83 54.30
CA THR A 634 7.05 30.62 55.12
C THR A 634 7.74 29.50 54.35
N THR A 635 8.39 28.60 55.06
CA THR A 635 9.17 27.49 54.48
C THR A 635 8.71 26.15 55.05
N GLY A 636 9.02 25.06 54.33
CA GLY A 636 8.90 23.71 54.85
C GLY A 636 9.69 22.72 54.00
N THR A 637 9.52 21.43 54.27
CA THR A 637 10.26 20.38 53.58
C THR A 637 9.36 19.18 53.34
N LEU A 638 9.35 18.70 52.10
CA LEU A 638 8.79 17.43 51.69
C LEU A 638 9.92 16.45 51.39
N THR A 639 9.62 15.16 51.47
CA THR A 639 10.50 14.06 51.08
C THR A 639 9.78 13.21 50.05
N VAL A 640 10.50 12.78 49.01
CA VAL A 640 10.00 11.86 48.00
C VAL A 640 10.89 10.61 47.98
N THR A 641 10.26 9.45 47.94
CA THR A 641 10.94 8.16 47.78
C THR A 641 10.41 7.47 46.54
N ASP A 642 11.31 6.90 45.77
CA ASP A 642 11.01 6.08 44.61
C ASP A 642 11.99 4.90 44.57
N VAL A 643 11.52 3.74 44.13
CA VAL A 643 12.36 2.55 43.95
C VAL A 643 13.11 2.60 42.61
N ASP A 644 12.59 3.38 41.65
CA ASP A 644 13.22 3.62 40.36
C ASP A 644 14.47 4.51 40.47
N THR A 645 15.54 4.08 39.79
CA THR A 645 16.85 4.72 39.92
C THR A 645 16.82 6.16 39.42
N GLY A 646 16.99 7.10 40.35
CA GLY A 646 17.09 8.53 40.04
C GLY A 646 15.77 9.30 40.08
N GLU A 647 14.66 8.61 40.37
CA GLU A 647 13.30 9.20 40.40
C GLU A 647 12.88 9.70 41.79
N ASN A 648 13.74 9.52 42.79
CA ASN A 648 13.57 10.01 44.17
C ASN A 648 13.79 11.54 44.33
N LYS A 649 13.20 12.34 43.44
CA LYS A 649 13.34 13.81 43.38
C LYS A 649 12.03 14.51 43.01
N PHE A 650 11.90 15.78 43.39
CA PHE A 650 10.77 16.62 42.96
C PHE A 650 11.06 17.35 41.64
N LYS A 651 10.03 17.63 40.85
CA LYS A 651 10.10 18.70 39.84
C LYS A 651 10.24 20.04 40.56
N THR A 652 11.08 20.92 40.03
CA THR A 652 11.22 22.30 40.53
C THR A 652 10.11 23.22 40.04
N THR A 653 9.32 22.78 39.05
CA THR A 653 8.11 23.47 38.58
C THR A 653 6.95 23.23 39.53
N VAL A 654 6.28 24.30 39.93
CA VAL A 654 5.14 24.27 40.86
C VAL A 654 3.90 24.76 40.12
N THR A 655 2.78 24.03 40.26
CA THR A 655 1.50 24.45 39.69
C THR A 655 0.73 25.27 40.72
N SER A 656 0.55 26.56 40.47
CA SER A 656 -0.25 27.45 41.31
C SER A 656 -1.74 27.32 41.00
N ALA A 657 -2.57 27.23 42.03
CA ALA A 657 -4.02 27.32 41.87
C ALA A 657 -4.45 28.73 41.41
N SER A 658 -5.56 28.81 40.66
CA SER A 658 -6.12 30.08 40.23
C SER A 658 -6.53 30.94 41.42
N GLY A 659 -6.17 32.23 41.40
CA GLY A 659 -6.48 33.17 42.47
C GLY A 659 -5.49 33.19 43.64
N ASN A 660 -4.37 32.46 43.57
CA ASN A 660 -3.23 32.67 44.47
C ASN A 660 -2.57 34.03 44.15
N LEU A 661 -2.17 34.75 45.18
CA LEU A 661 -1.45 36.03 45.14
C LEU A 661 0.05 35.85 45.39
N GLY A 662 0.42 34.82 46.17
CA GLY A 662 1.81 34.45 46.44
C GLY A 662 2.41 33.52 45.40
N SER A 663 3.69 33.22 45.60
CA SER A 663 4.48 32.29 44.80
C SER A 663 5.17 31.26 45.68
N LEU A 664 5.40 30.06 45.15
CA LEU A 664 6.09 28.98 45.86
C LEU A 664 7.18 28.38 44.95
N SER A 665 8.35 28.16 45.53
CA SER A 665 9.46 27.43 44.91
C SER A 665 9.78 26.17 45.71
N ILE A 666 10.17 25.08 45.04
CA ILE A 666 10.64 23.84 45.67
C ILE A 666 11.96 23.37 45.01
N THR A 667 12.87 22.82 45.81
CA THR A 667 14.12 22.21 45.34
C THR A 667 13.93 20.73 44.97
N GLU A 668 14.84 20.12 44.21
CA GLU A 668 14.79 18.67 43.91
C GLU A 668 14.76 17.80 45.18
N ALA A 669 15.36 18.29 46.28
CA ALA A 669 15.38 17.63 47.59
C ALA A 669 14.13 17.89 48.44
N GLY A 670 13.18 18.70 47.97
CA GLY A 670 11.88 18.92 48.59
C GLY A 670 11.79 20.06 49.61
N ALA A 671 12.86 20.84 49.81
CA ALA A 671 12.78 22.10 50.56
C ALA A 671 11.99 23.13 49.74
N TRP A 672 10.93 23.69 50.32
CA TRP A 672 10.07 24.67 49.67
C TRP A 672 10.01 26.00 50.43
N ASN A 673 9.80 27.08 49.69
CA ASN A 673 9.68 28.44 50.18
C ASN A 673 8.52 29.15 49.49
N TYR A 674 7.61 29.71 50.29
CA TYR A 674 6.50 30.54 49.87
C TYR A 674 6.81 32.02 50.11
N SER A 675 6.37 32.90 49.22
CA SER A 675 6.46 34.36 49.36
C SER A 675 5.25 35.06 48.75
N VAL A 676 4.66 36.01 49.49
CA VAL A 676 3.62 36.93 49.02
C VAL A 676 3.95 38.36 49.43
N ALA A 677 3.64 39.34 48.59
CA ALA A 677 3.81 40.75 48.95
C ALA A 677 2.77 41.15 49.99
N ASN A 678 3.18 41.82 51.07
CA ASN A 678 2.26 42.29 52.11
C ASN A 678 1.16 43.19 51.53
N SER A 679 1.55 44.09 50.62
CA SER A 679 0.62 44.99 49.93
C SER A 679 -0.43 44.28 49.06
N ALA A 680 -0.23 43.02 48.68
CA ALA A 680 -1.19 42.26 47.88
C ALA A 680 -2.31 41.65 48.74
N VAL A 681 -2.07 41.51 50.05
CA VAL A 681 -2.99 40.86 50.99
C VAL A 681 -3.68 41.83 51.93
N GLN A 682 -3.13 43.04 52.11
CA GLN A 682 -3.50 44.15 53.03
C GLN A 682 -5.00 44.48 53.18
N SER A 683 -5.88 43.90 52.38
CA SER A 683 -7.31 44.07 52.50
C SER A 683 -7.99 43.04 53.40
N LEU A 684 -7.24 42.16 54.08
CA LEU A 684 -7.78 41.05 54.88
C LEU A 684 -7.95 41.47 56.35
N GLY A 685 -9.13 41.99 56.71
CA GLY A 685 -9.40 42.36 58.11
C GLY A 685 -9.32 41.21 59.13
N ALA A 686 -9.33 41.54 60.42
CA ALA A 686 -9.16 40.56 61.49
C ALA A 686 -10.17 39.38 61.42
N GLY A 687 -9.62 38.17 61.44
CA GLY A 687 -10.39 36.93 61.35
C GLY A 687 -10.71 36.50 59.91
N ALA A 688 -10.40 37.32 58.91
CA ALA A 688 -10.35 36.89 57.52
C ALA A 688 -9.10 36.04 57.28
N THR A 689 -9.21 35.06 56.39
CA THR A 689 -8.08 34.24 55.96
C THR A 689 -8.17 34.00 54.46
N LYS A 690 -7.01 33.95 53.79
CA LYS A 690 -6.89 33.49 52.42
C LYS A 690 -6.02 32.24 52.36
N THR A 691 -6.55 31.18 51.76
CA THR A 691 -5.81 29.94 51.55
C THR A 691 -5.31 29.88 50.12
N GLU A 692 -4.02 29.63 49.95
CA GLU A 692 -3.36 29.43 48.66
C GLU A 692 -2.84 28.01 48.56
N THR A 693 -3.08 27.38 47.40
CA THR A 693 -2.70 25.97 47.18
C THR A 693 -1.73 25.86 46.01
N PHE A 694 -0.65 25.12 46.22
CA PHE A 694 0.40 24.88 45.23
C PHE A 694 0.62 23.37 45.08
N THR A 695 0.49 22.84 43.86
CA THR A 695 0.72 21.41 43.61
C THR A 695 2.17 21.18 43.19
N VAL A 696 2.87 20.30 43.90
CA VAL A 696 4.20 19.79 43.55
C VAL A 696 4.10 18.32 43.12
N GLN A 697 5.06 17.87 42.33
CA GLN A 697 5.10 16.50 41.78
C GLN A 697 6.48 15.88 41.92
N SER A 698 6.53 14.55 41.99
CA SER A 698 7.77 13.79 41.73
C SER A 698 8.28 14.07 40.31
N VAL A 699 9.57 13.80 40.07
CA VAL A 699 10.24 14.12 38.80
C VAL A 699 9.61 13.44 37.59
N ASP A 700 9.07 12.24 37.79
CA ASP A 700 8.35 11.39 36.84
C ASP A 700 6.82 11.65 36.80
N ALA A 701 6.30 12.44 37.74
CA ALA A 701 4.89 12.80 37.93
C ALA A 701 3.95 11.69 38.43
N THR A 702 4.46 10.56 38.93
CA THR A 702 3.61 9.50 39.49
C THR A 702 2.99 9.87 40.84
N ALA A 703 3.61 10.79 41.59
CA ALA A 703 3.07 11.34 42.83
C ALA A 703 2.87 12.86 42.76
N SER A 704 1.84 13.34 43.43
CA SER A 704 1.58 14.77 43.61
C SER A 704 1.17 15.09 45.05
N GLN A 705 1.55 16.28 45.52
CA GLN A 705 1.18 16.79 46.84
C GLN A 705 0.82 18.26 46.75
N ASN A 706 -0.28 18.65 47.40
CA ASN A 706 -0.65 20.05 47.56
C ASN A 706 0.01 20.62 48.81
N ILE A 707 0.72 21.74 48.64
CA ILE A 707 1.17 22.60 49.73
C ILE A 707 0.11 23.68 49.92
N VAL A 708 -0.41 23.79 51.14
CA VAL A 708 -1.49 24.72 51.50
C VAL A 708 -0.92 25.79 52.43
N VAL A 709 -0.97 27.04 51.97
CA VAL A 709 -0.51 28.20 52.76
C VAL A 709 -1.72 29.04 53.17
N THR A 710 -1.85 29.30 54.47
CA THR A 710 -2.89 30.18 55.01
C THR A 710 -2.30 31.55 55.34
N ILE A 711 -2.85 32.60 54.71
CA ILE A 711 -2.58 34.00 55.03
C ILE A 711 -3.66 34.45 56.02
N ASN A 712 -3.27 34.90 57.20
CA ASN A 712 -4.17 35.42 58.22
C ASN A 712 -4.21 36.94 58.16
N GLY A 713 -5.43 37.48 58.14
CA GLY A 713 -5.71 38.90 58.17
C GLY A 713 -5.51 39.55 59.54
N VAL A 714 -5.20 40.85 59.53
CA VAL A 714 -5.08 41.71 60.71
C VAL A 714 -6.03 42.89 60.53
N ASN A 715 -6.52 43.46 61.63
CA ASN A 715 -7.33 44.67 61.52
C ASN A 715 -6.41 45.89 61.39
N ASP A 716 -6.52 46.59 60.28
CA ASP A 716 -5.97 47.91 60.09
C ASP A 716 -6.80 48.97 60.83
N THR A 717 -6.24 50.16 61.04
CA THR A 717 -7.01 51.27 61.62
C THR A 717 -7.59 52.14 60.50
N PRO A 718 -8.84 52.61 60.62
CA PRO A 718 -9.45 53.45 59.60
C PRO A 718 -8.70 54.78 59.47
N VAL A 719 -8.74 55.36 58.27
CA VAL A 719 -8.11 56.64 57.93
C VAL A 719 -9.19 57.71 57.81
N ALA A 720 -9.09 58.77 58.64
CA ALA A 720 -10.02 59.88 58.64
C ALA A 720 -9.51 61.10 57.84
N GLY A 721 -10.40 61.68 57.04
CA GLY A 721 -10.23 62.94 56.32
C GLY A 721 -10.46 64.17 57.22
N THR A 722 -10.31 65.35 56.60
CA THR A 722 -10.63 66.64 57.24
C THR A 722 -11.80 67.28 56.52
N ASP A 723 -12.82 67.66 57.29
CA ASP A 723 -14.05 68.26 56.78
C ASP A 723 -14.12 69.75 57.05
N SER A 724 -14.79 70.47 56.15
CA SER A 724 -15.03 71.91 56.25
C SER A 724 -16.51 72.21 56.03
N LEU A 725 -17.17 72.79 57.03
CA LEU A 725 -18.60 73.07 57.06
C LEU A 725 -18.88 74.51 57.51
N THR A 726 -20.14 74.92 57.46
CA THR A 726 -20.60 76.23 57.95
C THR A 726 -21.70 76.06 59.00
N ALA A 727 -21.87 77.05 59.88
CA ALA A 727 -22.92 77.09 60.90
C ALA A 727 -23.34 78.55 61.15
N THR A 728 -24.53 78.77 61.71
CA THR A 728 -24.99 80.11 62.11
C THR A 728 -25.00 80.24 63.62
N GLN A 729 -24.62 81.41 64.14
CA GLN A 729 -24.51 81.65 65.58
C GLN A 729 -25.83 81.36 66.30
N PHE A 730 -25.78 80.58 67.38
CA PHE A 730 -26.94 80.19 68.21
C PHE A 730 -28.02 79.36 67.50
N ILE A 731 -27.83 79.01 66.22
CA ILE A 731 -28.74 78.13 65.49
C ILE A 731 -28.13 76.71 65.47
N PRO A 732 -28.82 75.68 65.99
CA PRO A 732 -28.36 74.31 65.89
C PRO A 732 -28.15 73.90 64.43
N THR A 733 -26.91 73.50 64.10
CA THR A 733 -26.55 73.01 62.77
C THR A 733 -26.51 71.49 62.80
N THR A 734 -27.35 70.86 61.99
CA THR A 734 -27.39 69.41 61.83
C THR A 734 -26.43 68.97 60.73
N ILE A 735 -25.47 68.11 61.08
CA ILE A 735 -24.44 67.58 60.20
C ILE A 735 -24.70 66.08 60.02
N ALA A 736 -25.09 65.66 58.81
CA ALA A 736 -25.30 64.24 58.53
C ALA A 736 -23.96 63.48 58.54
N ILE A 737 -23.90 62.31 59.17
CA ILE A 737 -22.65 61.53 59.25
C ILE A 737 -22.11 61.15 57.86
N SER A 738 -23.00 60.93 56.90
CA SER A 738 -22.62 60.65 55.50
C SER A 738 -21.79 61.77 54.86
N THR A 739 -21.88 63.01 55.35
CA THR A 739 -21.03 64.11 54.87
C THR A 739 -19.59 64.00 55.38
N LEU A 740 -19.40 63.47 56.59
CA LEU A 740 -18.09 63.30 57.21
C LEU A 740 -17.41 62.02 56.71
N LEU A 741 -18.16 60.92 56.57
CA LEU A 741 -17.62 59.65 56.07
C LEU A 741 -17.25 59.68 54.56
N ALA A 742 -17.59 60.75 53.83
CA ALA A 742 -17.44 60.80 52.38
C ALA A 742 -15.96 60.76 51.92
N ASN A 743 -15.03 61.17 52.77
CA ASN A 743 -13.58 61.19 52.50
C ASN A 743 -12.78 60.25 53.43
N ASP A 744 -13.48 59.47 54.26
CA ASP A 744 -12.90 58.50 55.18
C ASP A 744 -12.78 57.12 54.50
N SER A 745 -11.78 56.32 54.86
CA SER A 745 -11.55 55.01 54.25
C SER A 745 -10.96 54.01 55.23
N ASP A 746 -11.20 52.72 54.99
CA ASP A 746 -10.43 51.62 55.55
C ASP A 746 -9.77 50.80 54.43
N VAL A 747 -8.60 50.24 54.68
CA VAL A 747 -7.93 49.34 53.73
C VAL A 747 -8.53 47.93 53.80
N ASP A 748 -9.11 47.57 54.95
CA ASP A 748 -9.78 46.29 55.16
C ASP A 748 -11.10 46.21 54.38
N THR A 749 -11.19 45.21 53.51
CA THR A 749 -12.35 45.07 52.63
C THR A 749 -13.57 44.58 53.39
N GLY A 750 -14.63 45.38 53.34
CA GLY A 750 -15.94 45.04 53.91
C GLY A 750 -16.19 45.64 55.28
N ASP A 751 -15.20 46.34 55.84
CA ASP A 751 -15.35 47.07 57.09
C ASP A 751 -16.35 48.22 56.95
N VAL A 752 -17.19 48.37 57.98
CA VAL A 752 -18.25 49.38 58.01
C VAL A 752 -17.83 50.53 58.90
N LEU A 753 -17.51 51.66 58.28
CA LEU A 753 -17.14 52.89 58.98
C LEU A 753 -18.33 53.54 59.68
N ARG A 754 -18.11 53.98 60.93
CA ARG A 754 -19.07 54.69 61.76
C ARG A 754 -18.41 55.79 62.58
N ILE A 755 -19.20 56.79 62.98
CA ILE A 755 -18.77 57.78 63.98
C ILE A 755 -19.35 57.38 65.34
N THR A 756 -18.48 57.15 66.31
CA THR A 756 -18.85 56.63 67.63
C THR A 756 -18.77 57.66 68.75
N GLY A 757 -18.19 58.83 68.47
CA GLY A 757 -18.08 59.90 69.45
C GLY A 757 -17.66 61.23 68.84
N VAL A 758 -17.86 62.29 69.61
CA VAL A 758 -17.39 63.65 69.31
C VAL A 758 -16.63 64.21 70.49
N SER A 759 -15.58 64.99 70.24
CA SER A 759 -14.72 65.56 71.27
C SER A 759 -14.11 66.88 70.82
N ASN A 760 -13.46 67.58 71.76
CA ASN A 760 -12.64 68.77 71.48
C ASN A 760 -13.38 69.87 70.71
N ALA A 761 -14.66 70.08 71.03
CA ALA A 761 -15.44 71.16 70.43
C ALA A 761 -14.91 72.54 70.85
N VAL A 762 -14.71 73.42 69.88
CA VAL A 762 -14.26 74.81 70.02
C VAL A 762 -15.27 75.71 69.29
N GLY A 763 -15.62 76.86 69.87
CA GLY A 763 -16.60 77.79 69.30
C GLY A 763 -18.07 77.36 69.49
N GLY A 764 -18.32 76.22 70.14
CA GLY A 764 -19.65 75.67 70.40
C GLY A 764 -19.61 74.32 71.13
N THR A 765 -20.76 73.63 71.14
CA THR A 765 -20.93 72.26 71.63
C THR A 765 -21.31 71.35 70.48
N ALA A 766 -20.61 70.23 70.30
CA ALA A 766 -20.97 69.18 69.36
C ALA A 766 -21.55 67.98 70.13
N VAL A 767 -22.70 67.48 69.69
CA VAL A 767 -23.33 66.27 70.26
C VAL A 767 -23.65 65.31 69.14
N LEU A 768 -23.15 64.08 69.25
CA LEU A 768 -23.58 62.97 68.41
C LEU A 768 -24.97 62.52 68.87
N LEU A 769 -25.95 62.60 67.99
CA LEU A 769 -27.30 62.10 68.25
C LEU A 769 -27.50 60.82 67.45
N ASN A 770 -27.69 59.72 68.19
CA ASN A 770 -28.00 58.43 67.63
C ASN A 770 -29.52 58.21 67.63
N ASN A 771 -30.11 57.79 66.51
CA ASN A 771 -31.57 57.58 66.46
C ASN A 771 -32.00 56.18 66.97
N PHE A 772 -31.15 55.51 67.75
CA PHE A 772 -31.38 54.18 68.31
C PHE A 772 -31.72 53.09 67.27
N THR A 773 -31.31 53.27 66.01
CA THR A 773 -31.46 52.33 64.89
C THR A 773 -30.09 51.82 64.44
N PRO A 774 -29.56 50.74 65.05
CA PRO A 774 -28.19 50.26 64.78
C PRO A 774 -27.92 49.85 63.32
N ALA A 775 -28.99 49.68 62.53
CA ALA A 775 -28.93 49.12 61.19
C ALA A 775 -28.74 50.18 60.08
N ASN A 776 -28.83 51.47 60.38
CA ASN A 776 -28.72 52.51 59.34
C ASN A 776 -27.92 53.72 59.81
N PRO A 777 -26.57 53.66 59.85
CA PRO A 777 -25.74 54.80 60.25
C PRO A 777 -25.92 56.07 59.38
N ALA A 778 -26.68 56.01 58.27
CA ALA A 778 -27.07 57.17 57.49
C ALA A 778 -28.17 58.04 58.13
N ASP A 779 -28.84 57.57 59.20
CA ASP A 779 -29.84 58.36 59.93
C ASP A 779 -29.27 59.07 61.18
N ASP A 780 -28.02 58.79 61.54
CA ASP A 780 -27.32 59.45 62.63
C ASP A 780 -26.72 60.80 62.17
N PHE A 781 -26.68 61.77 63.07
CA PHE A 781 -26.18 63.11 62.80
C PHE A 781 -25.53 63.75 64.02
N ILE A 782 -24.67 64.72 63.76
CA ILE A 782 -24.07 65.56 64.79
C ILE A 782 -24.81 66.88 64.80
N VAL A 783 -25.23 67.33 65.98
CA VAL A 783 -25.74 68.69 66.16
C VAL A 783 -24.64 69.55 66.75
N PHE A 784 -24.27 70.60 66.04
CA PHE A 784 -23.36 71.63 66.52
C PHE A 784 -24.15 72.89 66.91
N VAL A 785 -24.01 73.32 68.16
CA VAL A 785 -24.59 74.57 68.66
C VAL A 785 -23.45 75.53 68.99
N SER A 786 -23.32 76.58 68.21
CA SER A 786 -22.31 77.62 68.39
C SER A 786 -22.62 78.52 69.59
N THR A 787 -21.57 78.99 70.26
CA THR A 787 -21.68 79.99 71.36
C THR A 787 -21.19 81.38 70.94
N SER A 788 -20.51 81.48 69.79
CA SER A 788 -19.94 82.69 69.22
C SER A 788 -19.85 82.57 67.71
N SER A 789 -19.83 83.69 66.98
CA SER A 789 -19.44 83.71 65.56
C SER A 789 -17.92 83.62 65.38
N GLY A 790 -17.45 83.39 64.15
CA GLY A 790 -16.04 83.20 63.81
C GLY A 790 -15.74 81.76 63.40
N THR A 791 -14.73 81.13 64.00
CA THR A 791 -14.35 79.75 63.68
C THR A 791 -14.76 78.76 64.78
N GLY A 792 -15.32 77.63 64.39
CA GLY A 792 -15.53 76.47 65.26
C GLY A 792 -14.77 75.25 64.78
N SER A 793 -14.60 74.26 65.64
CA SER A 793 -14.08 72.96 65.25
C SER A 793 -14.53 71.88 66.22
N PHE A 794 -14.57 70.63 65.78
CA PHE A 794 -14.62 69.48 66.69
C PHE A 794 -13.89 68.29 66.06
N LYS A 795 -13.57 67.29 66.89
CA LYS A 795 -13.06 66.00 66.44
C LYS A 795 -14.18 64.97 66.53
N TYR A 796 -14.18 64.01 65.61
CA TYR A 796 -15.05 62.84 65.70
C TYR A 796 -14.21 61.57 65.76
N THR A 797 -14.69 60.57 66.49
CA THR A 797 -14.07 59.25 66.54
C THR A 797 -14.63 58.42 65.38
N LEU A 798 -13.81 58.19 64.38
CA LEU A 798 -14.06 57.22 63.32
C LEU A 798 -13.74 55.82 63.87
N SER A 799 -14.63 54.87 63.65
CA SER A 799 -14.46 53.48 64.07
C SER A 799 -14.92 52.55 62.96
N ASP A 800 -14.20 51.45 62.78
CA ASP A 800 -14.68 50.30 62.01
C ASP A 800 -15.57 49.40 62.89
N ASP A 801 -16.09 48.30 62.34
CA ASP A 801 -16.89 47.31 63.07
C ASP A 801 -16.04 46.20 63.73
N LYS A 802 -14.71 46.34 63.74
CA LYS A 802 -13.73 45.34 64.16
C LYS A 802 -12.78 45.80 65.28
N GLY A 803 -12.88 47.07 65.69
CA GLY A 803 -12.21 47.65 66.85
C GLY A 803 -11.15 48.71 66.53
N GLY A 804 -10.85 49.00 65.26
CA GLY A 804 -9.95 50.08 64.85
C GLY A 804 -10.62 51.45 65.04
N THR A 805 -9.84 52.42 65.52
CA THR A 805 -10.34 53.79 65.74
C THR A 805 -9.31 54.85 65.38
N THR A 806 -9.78 55.95 64.77
CA THR A 806 -8.99 57.13 64.42
C THR A 806 -9.79 58.40 64.72
N LEU A 807 -9.12 59.54 64.88
CA LEU A 807 -9.78 60.84 65.06
C LEU A 807 -9.84 61.63 63.75
N GLY A 808 -11.06 61.88 63.25
CA GLY A 808 -11.34 62.82 62.17
C GLY A 808 -11.55 64.25 62.69
N SER A 809 -11.56 65.22 61.78
CA SER A 809 -11.58 66.64 62.13
C SER A 809 -12.58 67.44 61.31
N VAL A 810 -13.44 68.19 61.98
CA VAL A 810 -14.36 69.14 61.33
C VAL A 810 -13.98 70.57 61.69
N ASN A 811 -13.80 71.40 60.67
CA ASN A 811 -13.63 72.84 60.79
C ASN A 811 -14.92 73.54 60.36
N LEU A 812 -15.41 74.50 61.16
CA LEU A 812 -16.63 75.25 60.88
C LEU A 812 -16.35 76.75 60.74
N LEU A 813 -16.93 77.38 59.73
CA LEU A 813 -17.09 78.82 59.67
C LEU A 813 -18.49 79.19 60.21
N ILE A 814 -18.52 79.97 61.30
CA ILE A 814 -19.73 80.31 62.04
C ILE A 814 -20.13 81.77 61.76
N GLY A 815 -21.22 81.98 61.00
CA GLY A 815 -21.82 83.30 60.79
C GLY A 815 -22.48 83.84 62.06
N SER A 816 -22.72 85.14 62.12
CA SER A 816 -23.27 85.91 63.24
C SER A 816 -24.81 85.94 63.26
N SER A 817 -25.38 86.09 64.46
CA SER A 817 -26.81 86.37 64.66
C SER A 817 -26.98 87.73 65.32
N ARG A 818 -27.64 88.68 64.66
CA ARG A 818 -27.81 90.07 65.14
C ARG A 818 -29.26 90.52 65.07
N PHE A 819 -29.71 91.22 66.11
CA PHE A 819 -31.09 91.69 66.27
C PHE A 819 -31.11 93.19 66.57
N GLY A 820 -31.88 93.94 65.80
CA GLY A 820 -32.21 95.35 65.99
C GLY A 820 -33.36 95.51 66.99
N GLY A 821 -33.61 96.76 67.37
CA GLY A 821 -34.53 97.13 68.45
C GLY A 821 -35.72 97.93 67.94
N ASN A 822 -36.06 98.99 68.66
CA ASN A 822 -36.94 100.03 68.14
C ASN A 822 -36.06 101.19 67.64
N GLY A 823 -36.25 101.68 66.41
CA GLY A 823 -35.50 102.84 65.91
C GLY A 823 -35.03 102.67 64.47
N LYS A 824 -33.86 103.20 64.15
CA LYS A 824 -33.20 102.93 62.86
C LYS A 824 -31.88 102.24 63.16
N ASP A 825 -31.79 100.98 62.82
CA ASP A 825 -30.66 100.11 63.09
C ASP A 825 -29.88 99.78 61.81
N THR A 826 -28.60 99.44 61.95
CA THR A 826 -27.77 98.97 60.83
C THR A 826 -27.02 97.71 61.23
N LEU A 827 -27.34 96.59 60.59
CA LEU A 827 -26.80 95.27 60.89
C LEU A 827 -25.96 94.78 59.71
N ASN A 828 -24.76 94.28 59.99
CA ASN A 828 -23.84 93.71 58.98
C ASN A 828 -23.44 92.28 59.40
N GLY A 829 -23.64 91.27 58.56
CA GLY A 829 -23.32 89.86 58.88
C GLY A 829 -21.81 89.55 58.83
N ASN A 830 -21.13 90.01 57.78
CA ASN A 830 -19.73 89.70 57.43
C ASN A 830 -19.60 88.35 56.68
N ASP A 831 -18.64 87.49 57.04
CA ASP A 831 -18.39 86.19 56.37
C ASP A 831 -19.02 85.03 57.18
N GLY A 832 -19.62 84.07 56.47
CA GLY A 832 -20.35 82.92 57.04
C GLY A 832 -21.87 83.12 56.91
N PRO A 833 -22.69 82.09 57.17
CA PRO A 833 -24.14 82.22 57.07
C PRO A 833 -24.70 82.99 58.29
N ASP A 834 -25.10 84.23 58.07
CA ASP A 834 -25.56 85.19 59.07
C ASP A 834 -27.10 85.20 59.23
N LEU A 835 -27.60 85.54 60.42
CA LEU A 835 -29.01 85.84 60.68
C LEU A 835 -29.14 87.28 61.20
N LEU A 836 -29.80 88.15 60.43
CA LEU A 836 -30.01 89.56 60.77
C LEU A 836 -31.51 89.84 60.88
N ASP A 837 -31.94 90.47 61.97
CA ASP A 837 -33.34 90.86 62.19
C ASP A 837 -33.41 92.33 62.62
N GLY A 838 -34.07 93.21 61.88
CA GLY A 838 -34.11 94.67 62.10
C GLY A 838 -35.01 95.09 63.26
N GLY A 839 -36.10 94.35 63.51
CA GLY A 839 -37.04 94.66 64.57
C GLY A 839 -38.08 95.71 64.15
N ASN A 840 -38.14 96.85 64.84
CA ASN A 840 -39.10 97.91 64.52
C ASN A 840 -38.38 99.19 64.10
N GLY A 841 -38.64 99.68 62.89
CA GLY A 841 -38.45 101.06 62.48
C GLY A 841 -37.98 101.20 61.04
N LYS A 842 -36.83 101.80 60.75
CA LYS A 842 -36.35 101.87 59.35
C LYS A 842 -34.90 101.46 59.31
N ASP A 843 -34.68 100.19 59.06
CA ASP A 843 -33.44 99.50 59.32
C ASP A 843 -32.67 99.21 58.03
N THR A 844 -31.38 98.92 58.18
CA THR A 844 -30.51 98.53 57.06
C THR A 844 -29.76 97.26 57.42
N LEU A 845 -30.09 96.16 56.75
CA LEU A 845 -29.48 94.86 56.95
C LEU A 845 -28.60 94.54 55.75
N ASN A 846 -27.39 94.06 56.01
CA ASN A 846 -26.42 93.68 54.99
C ASN A 846 -25.80 92.33 55.36
N GLY A 847 -26.14 91.26 54.63
CA GLY A 847 -25.69 89.90 54.92
C GLY A 847 -24.17 89.79 54.83
N GLY A 848 -23.61 90.04 53.65
CA GLY A 848 -22.15 90.01 53.44
C GLY A 848 -21.75 88.87 52.54
N LYS A 849 -21.01 87.86 53.04
CA LYS A 849 -20.62 86.67 52.29
C LYS A 849 -21.09 85.43 53.02
N GLY A 850 -21.93 84.63 52.39
CA GLY A 850 -22.52 83.47 53.03
C GLY A 850 -23.94 83.28 52.54
N ASN A 851 -24.59 82.22 52.99
CA ASN A 851 -26.02 82.08 52.75
C ASN A 851 -26.73 82.67 53.98
N ASP A 852 -27.16 83.91 53.86
CA ASP A 852 -27.62 84.72 54.98
C ASP A 852 -29.15 84.72 55.07
N THR A 853 -29.68 85.04 56.25
CA THR A 853 -31.12 85.25 56.48
C THR A 853 -31.34 86.65 57.04
N LEU A 854 -32.05 87.50 56.30
CA LEU A 854 -32.32 88.89 56.66
C LEU A 854 -33.82 89.09 56.87
N ILE A 855 -34.20 89.71 57.99
CA ILE A 855 -35.59 89.99 58.39
C ILE A 855 -35.67 91.48 58.73
N GLY A 856 -36.39 92.29 57.95
CA GLY A 856 -36.54 93.74 58.18
C GLY A 856 -37.35 94.01 59.44
N GLY A 857 -38.57 93.48 59.48
CA GLY A 857 -39.49 93.62 60.59
C GLY A 857 -40.61 94.60 60.28
N ASN A 858 -40.85 95.59 61.15
CA ASN A 858 -41.87 96.62 60.90
C ASN A 858 -41.20 97.93 60.46
N GLY A 859 -41.81 98.60 59.49
CA GLY A 859 -41.38 99.86 58.89
C GLY A 859 -40.51 99.68 57.63
N ASP A 860 -40.16 100.78 56.98
CA ASP A 860 -39.58 100.77 55.62
C ASP A 860 -38.08 100.44 55.66
N ASP A 861 -37.71 99.19 55.43
CA ASP A 861 -36.36 98.66 55.63
C ASP A 861 -35.56 98.51 54.33
N LEU A 862 -34.23 98.42 54.46
CA LEU A 862 -33.31 98.10 53.36
C LEU A 862 -32.59 96.79 53.66
N LEU A 863 -32.85 95.74 52.87
CA LEU A 863 -32.21 94.45 52.99
C LEU A 863 -31.26 94.23 51.81
N VAL A 864 -29.98 94.07 52.10
CA VAL A 864 -28.91 93.79 51.13
C VAL A 864 -28.42 92.37 51.39
N GLY A 865 -28.67 91.43 50.48
CA GLY A 865 -28.27 90.03 50.64
C GLY A 865 -26.76 89.88 50.79
N GLY A 866 -26.02 90.01 49.70
CA GLY A 866 -24.57 89.83 49.72
C GLY A 866 -24.15 88.81 48.67
N GLU A 867 -22.98 88.19 48.84
CA GLU A 867 -22.56 87.01 48.07
C GLU A 867 -23.12 85.74 48.70
N GLY A 868 -23.94 84.98 47.97
CA GLY A 868 -24.45 83.69 48.41
C GLY A 868 -25.93 83.49 48.07
N GLY A 869 -26.53 82.44 48.62
CA GLY A 869 -27.96 82.19 48.47
C GLY A 869 -28.72 82.71 49.69
N ASP A 870 -29.17 83.96 49.65
CA ASP A 870 -29.75 84.62 50.83
C ASP A 870 -31.27 84.47 50.93
N LEU A 871 -31.80 84.59 52.15
CA LEU A 871 -33.23 84.61 52.44
C LEU A 871 -33.64 85.95 53.03
N LEU A 872 -34.38 86.77 52.28
CA LEU A 872 -34.74 88.14 52.66
C LEU A 872 -36.25 88.25 52.95
N THR A 873 -36.61 88.90 54.05
CA THR A 873 -37.99 89.10 54.50
C THR A 873 -38.15 90.55 54.94
N GLY A 874 -38.86 91.40 54.18
CA GLY A 874 -38.98 92.84 54.48
C GLY A 874 -39.91 93.07 55.66
N GLY A 875 -41.21 93.08 55.40
CA GLY A 875 -42.21 93.26 56.44
C GLY A 875 -43.59 93.39 55.82
N ASN A 876 -44.43 94.23 56.43
CA ASN A 876 -45.68 94.65 55.80
C ASN A 876 -45.66 96.09 55.28
N ASP A 877 -44.55 96.80 55.50
CA ASP A 877 -44.36 98.22 55.16
C ASP A 877 -43.59 98.32 53.82
N ALA A 878 -43.12 99.51 53.44
CA ALA A 878 -42.51 99.71 52.11
C ALA A 878 -41.01 99.43 52.14
N ASP A 879 -40.61 98.21 51.77
CA ASP A 879 -39.24 97.74 51.92
C ASP A 879 -38.42 97.84 50.62
N THR A 880 -37.09 97.88 50.73
CA THR A 880 -36.16 97.84 49.61
C THR A 880 -35.25 96.61 49.71
N PHE A 881 -35.32 95.73 48.71
CA PHE A 881 -34.44 94.56 48.58
C PHE A 881 -33.35 94.84 47.55
N ARG A 882 -32.08 94.71 47.95
CA ARG A 882 -30.92 94.91 47.06
C ARG A 882 -30.10 93.63 46.94
N PHE A 883 -29.87 93.23 45.69
CA PHE A 883 -29.11 92.02 45.36
C PHE A 883 -27.67 92.36 44.93
N ALA A 884 -26.72 91.48 45.24
CA ALA A 884 -25.32 91.65 44.83
C ALA A 884 -25.10 91.23 43.37
N LEU A 885 -24.03 91.74 42.76
CA LEU A 885 -23.69 91.52 41.35
C LEU A 885 -22.90 90.24 41.09
N THR A 886 -22.51 89.52 42.14
CA THR A 886 -21.52 88.44 42.12
C THR A 886 -22.11 87.04 42.16
N ASP A 887 -23.41 86.87 42.43
CA ASP A 887 -24.08 85.57 42.39
C ASP A 887 -24.32 85.09 40.96
N SER A 888 -23.42 84.22 40.51
CA SER A 888 -23.35 83.72 39.13
C SER A 888 -23.50 82.20 39.03
N LEU A 889 -23.73 81.50 40.15
CA LEU A 889 -23.89 80.04 40.20
C LEU A 889 -25.36 79.66 40.47
N LEU A 890 -25.86 78.65 39.74
CA LEU A 890 -27.24 78.12 39.85
C LEU A 890 -27.65 77.62 41.26
N SER A 891 -26.74 77.58 42.22
CA SER A 891 -26.97 77.15 43.61
C SER A 891 -27.13 78.28 44.62
N ASN A 892 -26.79 79.52 44.26
CA ASN A 892 -26.71 80.67 45.18
C ASN A 892 -27.70 81.74 44.73
N PHE A 893 -29.00 81.47 44.93
CA PHE A 893 -30.04 82.42 44.56
C PHE A 893 -30.67 83.04 45.80
N ASP A 894 -30.71 84.36 45.82
CA ASP A 894 -31.46 85.12 46.81
C ASP A 894 -32.97 84.90 46.67
N ARG A 895 -33.65 84.86 47.80
CA ARG A 895 -35.09 84.59 47.90
C ARG A 895 -35.76 85.62 48.79
N ILE A 896 -36.70 86.37 48.23
CA ILE A 896 -37.61 87.22 49.02
C ILE A 896 -38.83 86.39 49.44
N THR A 897 -39.17 86.40 50.71
CA THR A 897 -40.25 85.58 51.27
C THR A 897 -41.62 86.27 51.25
N ASN A 898 -41.68 87.60 51.28
CA ASN A 898 -42.91 88.38 51.54
C ASN A 898 -43.09 89.66 50.69
N LEU A 899 -42.62 89.69 49.45
CA LEU A 899 -42.71 90.86 48.55
C LEU A 899 -44.15 91.40 48.39
N GLN A 900 -44.33 92.68 48.67
CA GLN A 900 -45.57 93.43 48.48
C GLN A 900 -45.52 94.32 47.22
N ILE A 901 -46.46 94.10 46.32
CA ILE A 901 -46.46 94.74 45.00
C ILE A 901 -47.04 96.15 45.08
N GLY A 902 -46.24 97.14 44.68
CA GLY A 902 -46.64 98.55 44.66
C GLY A 902 -46.30 99.32 45.94
N THR A 903 -45.77 98.64 46.96
CA THR A 903 -45.19 99.23 48.18
C THR A 903 -43.69 98.97 48.24
N ASP A 904 -43.26 97.74 47.96
CA ASP A 904 -41.85 97.37 48.01
C ASP A 904 -41.08 97.75 46.73
N VAL A 905 -39.78 97.92 46.89
CA VAL A 905 -38.80 98.22 45.85
C VAL A 905 -37.79 97.09 45.76
N ILE A 906 -37.53 96.63 44.54
CA ILE A 906 -36.39 95.76 44.23
C ILE A 906 -35.35 96.62 43.51
N ASP A 907 -34.19 96.81 44.13
CA ASP A 907 -33.12 97.70 43.67
C ASP A 907 -31.92 96.88 43.15
N GLY A 908 -31.55 97.07 41.88
CA GLY A 908 -30.38 96.43 41.25
C GLY A 908 -30.43 96.38 39.71
N PRO A 909 -29.28 96.33 38.99
CA PRO A 909 -29.22 96.41 37.52
C PRO A 909 -29.75 95.17 36.78
N HIS A 910 -30.19 94.13 37.51
CA HIS A 910 -30.86 92.93 36.97
C HIS A 910 -32.24 92.68 37.62
N ALA A 911 -32.86 93.72 38.20
CA ALA A 911 -34.03 93.65 39.10
C ALA A 911 -35.33 93.01 38.55
N VAL A 912 -35.37 92.35 37.39
CA VAL A 912 -36.58 91.63 36.96
C VAL A 912 -36.28 90.37 36.15
N SER A 913 -36.16 89.21 36.81
CA SER A 913 -36.28 87.92 36.14
C SER A 913 -37.77 87.58 35.93
N ALA A 914 -38.14 86.97 34.79
CA ALA A 914 -39.53 86.60 34.50
C ALA A 914 -40.11 85.57 35.50
N ALA A 915 -39.25 84.88 36.28
CA ALA A 915 -39.66 84.01 37.36
C ALA A 915 -40.30 84.80 38.53
N ASN A 916 -39.80 86.01 38.83
CA ASN A 916 -40.34 86.87 39.89
C ASN A 916 -41.65 87.58 39.47
N LEU A 917 -41.87 87.80 38.17
CA LEU A 917 -43.12 88.34 37.62
C LEU A 917 -44.24 87.28 37.45
N ARG A 918 -43.91 85.97 37.39
CA ARG A 918 -44.91 84.90 37.15
C ARG A 918 -45.85 84.63 38.32
N LYS A 919 -45.57 85.10 39.54
CA LYS A 919 -46.53 85.04 40.66
C LYS A 919 -47.60 86.16 40.63
N LEU A 920 -47.52 87.12 39.70
CA LEU A 920 -48.33 88.34 39.69
C LEU A 920 -49.54 88.37 38.75
N GLY A 921 -49.76 87.38 37.88
CA GLY A 921 -50.94 87.35 37.00
C GLY A 921 -51.09 88.53 36.01
N ALA A 922 -50.03 89.28 35.72
CA ALA A 922 -50.07 90.43 34.79
C ALA A 922 -49.61 90.06 33.37
N ALA A 923 -50.29 90.60 32.35
CA ALA A 923 -49.86 90.52 30.95
C ALA A 923 -48.83 91.62 30.64
N ILE A 924 -47.73 91.27 29.96
CA ILE A 924 -46.66 92.23 29.59
C ILE A 924 -46.60 92.35 28.07
N SER A 925 -46.54 93.59 27.56
CA SER A 925 -46.29 93.93 26.15
C SER A 925 -44.83 94.39 26.01
N LEU A 926 -44.06 93.74 25.14
CA LEU A 926 -42.64 94.07 24.88
C LEU A 926 -42.48 94.56 23.43
N ASP A 927 -41.56 95.49 23.21
CA ASP A 927 -41.16 95.93 21.87
C ASP A 927 -40.04 95.07 21.27
N ALA A 928 -39.68 95.32 20.01
CA ALA A 928 -38.70 94.52 19.27
C ALA A 928 -37.28 94.55 19.86
N VAL A 929 -36.94 95.56 20.67
CA VAL A 929 -35.62 95.65 21.34
C VAL A 929 -35.62 94.78 22.60
N GLY A 930 -36.74 94.76 23.34
CA GLY A 930 -36.91 93.92 24.52
C GLY A 930 -36.87 92.41 24.25
N VAL A 931 -37.33 91.96 23.07
CA VAL A 931 -37.26 90.54 22.67
C VAL A 931 -35.82 90.12 22.33
N GLY A 932 -34.99 91.02 21.78
CA GLY A 932 -33.60 90.75 21.44
C GLY A 932 -32.67 90.56 22.65
N ALA A 933 -32.96 91.25 23.77
CA ALA A 933 -32.19 91.08 25.01
C ALA A 933 -32.54 89.76 25.74
N LEU A 934 -33.78 89.28 25.59
CA LEU A 934 -34.26 88.05 26.24
C LEU A 934 -33.70 86.78 25.60
N LEU A 935 -33.48 86.80 24.28
CA LEU A 935 -32.96 85.65 23.50
C LEU A 935 -31.43 85.51 23.54
N ASN A 936 -30.71 86.57 23.91
CA ASN A 936 -29.24 86.57 24.00
C ASN A 936 -28.70 86.30 25.41
N ASN A 937 -29.57 86.03 26.39
CA ASN A 937 -29.17 85.68 27.75
C ASN A 937 -29.21 84.15 27.92
N THR A 938 -28.06 83.55 28.21
CA THR A 938 -27.87 82.08 28.25
C THR A 938 -28.54 81.37 29.44
N ASN A 939 -29.17 82.10 30.36
CA ASN A 939 -29.82 81.54 31.57
C ASN A 939 -31.35 81.65 31.55
N PHE A 940 -32.00 81.42 30.40
CA PHE A 940 -33.46 81.39 30.31
C PHE A 940 -34.00 79.98 30.59
N VAL A 941 -34.50 79.71 31.80
CA VAL A 941 -35.23 78.47 32.14
C VAL A 941 -36.70 78.81 32.38
N ALA A 942 -37.55 78.50 31.40
CA ALA A 942 -39.00 78.61 31.55
C ALA A 942 -39.58 77.27 32.00
N ASN A 943 -40.18 77.24 33.19
CA ASN A 943 -41.03 76.14 33.63
C ASN A 943 -42.50 76.53 33.41
N GLY A 944 -43.19 75.79 32.54
CA GLY A 944 -44.60 76.01 32.15
C GLY A 944 -44.85 76.94 30.95
N ALA A 945 -46.00 76.74 30.29
CA ALA A 945 -46.36 77.38 29.03
C ALA A 945 -46.28 78.93 29.09
N ALA A 946 -45.58 79.53 28.13
CA ALA A 946 -45.56 80.97 27.90
C ALA A 946 -46.14 81.25 26.50
N THR A 947 -47.01 82.25 26.39
CA THR A 947 -47.46 82.75 25.08
C THR A 947 -46.78 84.07 24.80
N PHE A 948 -46.10 84.17 23.66
CA PHE A 948 -45.51 85.43 23.19
C PHE A 948 -46.22 85.87 21.91
N THR A 949 -46.51 87.18 21.78
CA THR A 949 -47.06 87.75 20.55
C THR A 949 -46.17 88.85 20.02
N SER A 950 -45.81 88.75 18.74
CA SER A 950 -45.11 89.80 17.98
C SER A 950 -45.96 90.15 16.75
N GLY A 951 -46.73 91.23 16.84
CA GLY A 951 -47.80 91.52 15.86
C GLY A 951 -48.86 90.41 15.83
N SER A 952 -49.39 90.06 14.65
CA SER A 952 -50.42 89.01 14.49
C SER A 952 -49.92 87.56 14.64
N ARG A 953 -48.69 87.33 15.13
CA ARG A 953 -48.09 86.00 15.25
C ARG A 953 -47.90 85.60 16.70
N ARG A 954 -48.20 84.33 17.00
CA ARG A 954 -48.29 83.76 18.34
C ARG A 954 -47.32 82.58 18.46
N PHE A 955 -46.48 82.59 19.48
CA PHE A 955 -45.53 81.51 19.77
C PHE A 955 -45.91 80.84 21.10
N VAL A 956 -45.91 79.51 21.13
CA VAL A 956 -46.19 78.69 22.32
C VAL A 956 -45.03 77.73 22.51
N ALA A 957 -44.38 77.78 23.67
CA ALA A 957 -43.42 76.77 24.10
C ALA A 957 -44.05 75.95 25.23
N LEU A 958 -44.07 74.62 25.09
CA LEU A 958 -44.51 73.66 26.10
C LEU A 958 -43.27 72.92 26.63
N ASN A 959 -43.21 72.70 27.94
CA ASN A 959 -42.26 71.77 28.54
C ASN A 959 -42.97 70.97 29.64
N ASP A 960 -42.84 69.65 29.59
CA ASP A 960 -43.30 68.72 30.61
C ASP A 960 -42.09 68.30 31.48
N ASN A 961 -41.99 68.94 32.65
CA ASN A 961 -41.33 68.55 33.89
C ASN A 961 -40.14 67.54 33.89
N ILE A 962 -39.03 68.02 34.49
CA ILE A 962 -37.92 67.28 35.16
C ILE A 962 -36.69 66.97 34.27
N ALA A 963 -35.54 67.50 34.73
CA ALA A 963 -34.16 67.28 34.29
C ALA A 963 -33.70 67.97 32.99
N GLY A 964 -32.51 68.58 33.07
CA GLY A 964 -31.91 69.43 32.04
C GLY A 964 -31.58 68.70 30.73
N PHE A 965 -31.30 69.50 29.69
CA PHE A 965 -30.95 69.04 28.34
C PHE A 965 -29.85 67.97 28.37
N GLN A 966 -30.21 66.71 28.13
CA GLN A 966 -29.27 65.65 27.80
C GLN A 966 -29.59 65.13 26.39
N SER A 967 -28.66 65.42 25.47
CA SER A 967 -28.62 65.02 24.05
C SER A 967 -29.37 65.90 23.02
N SER A 968 -28.77 65.98 21.83
CA SER A 968 -29.09 66.87 20.70
C SER A 968 -30.30 66.42 19.86
N SER A 969 -31.28 65.71 20.44
CA SER A 969 -32.35 65.06 19.67
C SER A 969 -33.79 65.33 20.14
N ASP A 970 -34.05 66.10 21.20
CA ASP A 970 -35.41 66.26 21.76
C ASP A 970 -35.97 67.70 21.79
N ALA A 971 -35.56 68.57 20.87
CA ALA A 971 -36.24 69.87 20.67
C ALA A 971 -37.32 69.76 19.57
N VAL A 972 -38.60 69.60 19.94
CA VAL A 972 -39.71 69.76 19.00
C VAL A 972 -40.11 71.23 18.94
N ILE A 973 -39.77 71.91 17.84
CA ILE A 973 -40.31 73.23 17.50
C ILE A 973 -41.53 73.03 16.60
N GLU A 974 -42.73 73.23 17.12
CA GLU A 974 -43.94 73.26 16.28
C GLU A 974 -44.21 74.69 15.78
N ILE A 975 -44.08 74.91 14.46
CA ILE A 975 -44.43 76.17 13.80
C ILE A 975 -45.80 75.99 13.13
N THR A 976 -46.86 76.56 13.69
CA THR A 976 -48.17 76.59 13.04
C THR A 976 -48.46 77.97 12.43
N GLY A 977 -49.02 77.98 11.21
CA GLY A 977 -49.49 79.19 10.52
C GLY A 977 -48.50 79.88 9.57
N PHE A 978 -47.51 79.17 9.03
CA PHE A 978 -46.57 79.74 8.05
C PHE A 978 -47.13 79.67 6.62
N SER A 979 -47.23 80.79 5.91
CA SER A 979 -47.55 80.85 4.46
C SER A 979 -46.44 81.57 3.69
N GLY A 980 -45.33 80.88 3.46
CA GLY A 980 -44.18 81.36 2.70
C GLY A 980 -43.04 80.32 2.65
N ASN A 981 -42.14 80.41 1.67
CA ASN A 981 -41.04 79.45 1.52
C ASN A 981 -39.91 79.70 2.54
N ILE A 982 -39.43 78.62 3.17
CA ILE A 982 -38.28 78.63 4.07
C ILE A 982 -37.05 78.21 3.26
N ASN A 983 -36.15 79.16 2.98
CA ASN A 983 -34.84 78.85 2.41
C ASN A 983 -33.79 79.14 3.49
N ASN A 984 -33.04 78.12 3.91
CA ASN A 984 -31.99 78.10 4.95
C ASN A 984 -32.46 78.03 6.41
N LEU A 985 -33.13 76.94 6.80
CA LEU A 985 -33.13 76.52 8.20
C LEU A 985 -31.95 75.57 8.43
N ALA A 986 -30.91 76.05 9.10
CA ALA A 986 -29.89 75.19 9.70
C ALA A 986 -30.22 75.06 11.19
N ILE A 987 -30.56 73.84 11.61
CA ILE A 987 -30.65 73.46 13.01
C ILE A 987 -29.27 72.89 13.35
N ALA A 988 -28.51 73.58 14.20
CA ALA A 988 -27.25 73.07 14.75
C ALA A 988 -27.53 72.43 16.11
#